data_AF-R4MK85-F1
#
_entry.id   AF-R4MK85-F1
#
_cell.length_a   1.000
_cell.length_b   1.000
_cell.length_c   1.000
_cell.angle_alpha   90.00
_cell.angle_beta   90.00
_cell.angle_gamma   90.00
#
_symmetry.space_group_name_H-M   'P 1'
#
loop_
_entity.id
_entity.type
_entity.pdbx_description
1 polymer ?
#
loop_
_entity_poly.entity_id
_entity_poly.type
_entity_poly.pdbx_seq_one_letter_code
_entity_poly.pdbx_strand_id
1 'polypeptide(L)'
;MKVVDTQTEWPATGHPRRAGVSSFGFGGTNAHVVIEQGQEVRPAPGQGLSPAVSTLVVAGKTMQRVSATAGMLADWMEGPGADVALADVAHTLNHHRSRQPKFGTVVARDRTQAIAGLRALAAGQHAPGVVNPADGSPGPGTVFVYSGRGSQWAGMGRQLLADEPAFAAAVAELEPVFVEQAGFSLHDVLANGEELVGIEQIQLGLIGMQLALTELWCSYGVRPDLVIGHSMGEVAAAVVAGALTPAEGLRVTATRSRLMAPLSGQGGMALLELDAPTTEALIADFPQVTLGIYNSPRQTVIAGPTEQIDELITRVRARDRFASRVNIEVAPHNPAMDALQPAMRSELADLTPRTPTIGIISTTYADLHTQPVFDAEHWATNMRNPVHFQQAIASAGSGADGAYHTFIEISAHPLLTQAIIDTLHSAQPGARYTSLGTLQRDTDDVVTFRTNLNKAHTIHPPHTPHPPEPHPPIPTTPWQHTRHWITTKYPAGSVGSAPRAGTLLGQHTTVATVSASPPSHLWQARLAPDAKPYQGGHRFHQVEVVPASVVLHTILSAATELGYSALSEVRFEQPIFADRPRLIQVVADNRAISLASSPAAGTPSDRWTRHVTAQLSSSPSDSASSLNEHHRANGQPPERAHRDLIPDLAELLAMRGIDGLPFSWTVASWTQHSSNLTVAIDLPEALPEGSIGPLLDAAVHLAALSDVADSRLYVPASIEQISLGDVVTGPRSSVTLNRTAHDDDGITVDVTVAAHGEVPSLSMRSLRYRALDFGLDVGRAQPPASTGPVEAYCDATNFVHTIDWQPQTVPDATHPGAEQVTHPGPVAIIGDDGAALCETLEGAGYQPAVMSDGVSQARYVVYVADSDPAGADETDVDFAVRICTEITGLVRTLAERDADKPAALWILTRGVHESVAPSALRQSFLWGLAGVIAAEHPELWGGLVDLAINDDLGEFGPALAELLAKPSKSILVRRDGVVLAPALAPVRGEPARNLQCRPDAAYLITGGLGALGLQMAMVADAALIDWC
;
A
#
# COMPACT_ATOMS: atom_id res chain seq x y z
N MET A 1 20.41 12.78 -30.82
CA MET A 1 19.32 12.11 -30.07
C MET A 1 18.05 12.91 -30.27
N LYS A 2 16.97 12.30 -30.78
CA LYS A 2 15.67 12.99 -30.91
C LYS A 2 14.84 12.61 -29.68
N VAL A 3 14.47 13.59 -28.86
CA VAL A 3 13.51 13.38 -27.77
C VAL A 3 12.11 13.37 -28.39
N VAL A 4 11.32 12.35 -28.07
CA VAL A 4 9.96 12.19 -28.58
C VAL A 4 9.01 13.01 -27.72
N ASP A 5 8.32 13.98 -28.30
CA ASP A 5 7.40 14.92 -27.63
C ASP A 5 5.91 14.59 -27.85
N THR A 6 5.62 13.66 -28.77
CA THR A 6 4.28 13.24 -29.18
C THR A 6 4.29 11.74 -29.49
N GLN A 7 3.13 11.07 -29.39
CA GLN A 7 3.04 9.63 -29.68
C GLN A 7 3.51 9.36 -31.12
N THR A 8 4.66 8.70 -31.25
CA THR A 8 5.33 8.45 -32.53
C THR A 8 5.42 6.95 -32.77
N GLU A 9 5.13 6.50 -33.99
CA GLU A 9 5.27 5.09 -34.35
C GLU A 9 6.73 4.63 -34.24
N TRP A 10 6.90 3.36 -33.84
CA TRP A 10 8.22 2.75 -33.77
C TRP A 10 8.79 2.55 -35.19
N PRO A 11 10.05 2.93 -35.45
CA PRO A 11 10.66 2.74 -36.78
C PRO A 11 10.61 1.28 -37.23
N ALA A 12 10.11 1.03 -38.44
CA ALA A 12 10.12 -0.30 -39.04
C ALA A 12 11.55 -0.66 -39.51
N THR A 13 12.28 -1.45 -38.71
CA THR A 13 13.68 -1.81 -38.97
C THR A 13 13.88 -3.25 -39.43
N GLY A 14 12.80 -4.05 -39.53
CA GLY A 14 12.89 -5.49 -39.86
C GLY A 14 13.41 -6.38 -38.71
N HIS A 15 13.70 -5.79 -37.55
CA HIS A 15 14.10 -6.48 -36.33
C HIS A 15 13.08 -6.23 -35.21
N PRO A 16 13.04 -7.08 -34.16
CA PRO A 16 12.24 -6.80 -32.96
C PRO A 16 12.54 -5.41 -32.40
N ARG A 17 11.51 -4.71 -31.92
CA ARG A 17 11.67 -3.37 -31.31
C ARG A 17 12.54 -3.51 -30.05
N ARG A 18 13.56 -2.68 -29.90
CA ARG A 18 14.47 -2.68 -28.73
C ARG A 18 14.55 -1.31 -28.07
N ALA A 19 14.34 -1.27 -26.76
CA ALA A 19 14.47 -0.08 -25.94
C ALA A 19 15.57 -0.28 -24.89
N GLY A 20 16.31 0.77 -24.57
CA GLY A 20 17.14 0.83 -23.37
C GLY A 20 16.39 1.58 -22.26
N VAL A 21 16.45 1.06 -21.03
CA VAL A 21 15.95 1.72 -19.82
C VAL A 21 17.13 1.97 -18.91
N SER A 22 17.45 3.23 -18.65
CA SER A 22 18.52 3.63 -17.72
C SER A 22 17.92 4.27 -16.47
N SER A 23 18.46 3.92 -15.30
CA SER A 23 18.16 4.55 -14.01
C SER A 23 19.46 4.87 -13.27
N PHE A 24 19.61 6.12 -12.84
CA PHE A 24 20.83 6.63 -12.23
C PHE A 24 20.53 7.12 -10.80
N GLY A 25 21.02 6.39 -9.81
CA GLY A 25 20.87 6.73 -8.40
C GLY A 25 21.80 7.88 -8.00
N PHE A 26 21.35 8.74 -7.08
CA PHE A 26 22.10 9.93 -6.66
C PHE A 26 23.49 9.61 -6.06
N GLY A 27 23.68 8.42 -5.51
CA GLY A 27 24.96 7.92 -4.99
C GLY A 27 25.89 7.31 -6.05
N GLY A 28 25.54 7.38 -7.33
CA GLY A 28 26.34 6.83 -8.44
C GLY A 28 25.98 5.42 -8.88
N THR A 29 24.97 4.78 -8.26
CA THR A 29 24.49 3.46 -8.68
C THR A 29 23.70 3.56 -9.99
N ASN A 30 24.27 3.05 -11.08
CA ASN A 30 23.66 3.08 -12.40
C ASN A 30 23.15 1.69 -12.78
N ALA A 31 21.91 1.61 -13.25
CA ALA A 31 21.32 0.38 -13.80
C ALA A 31 20.84 0.64 -15.24
N HIS A 32 21.20 -0.26 -16.16
CA HIS A 32 20.73 -0.22 -17.55
C HIS A 32 20.16 -1.59 -17.96
N VAL A 33 18.99 -1.58 -18.58
CA VAL A 33 18.32 -2.79 -19.09
C VAL A 33 17.95 -2.58 -20.55
N VAL A 34 18.26 -3.56 -21.40
CA VAL A 34 17.78 -3.61 -22.77
C VAL A 34 16.54 -4.50 -22.82
N ILE A 35 15.43 -3.96 -23.31
CA ILE A 35 14.15 -4.65 -23.47
C ILE A 35 13.92 -4.87 -24.96
N GLU A 36 13.60 -6.10 -25.34
CA GLU A 36 13.21 -6.46 -26.71
C GLU A 36 11.73 -6.82 -26.75
N GLN A 37 11.04 -6.48 -27.85
CA GLN A 37 9.70 -6.95 -28.14
C GLN A 37 9.67 -8.49 -28.14
N GLY A 38 8.83 -9.08 -27.30
CA GLY A 38 8.60 -10.52 -27.30
C GLY A 38 8.01 -11.02 -28.63
N GLN A 39 8.12 -12.32 -28.91
CA GLN A 39 7.50 -12.91 -30.10
C GLN A 39 6.02 -12.55 -30.17
N GLU A 40 5.58 -12.03 -31.32
CA GLU A 40 4.16 -11.89 -31.60
C GLU A 40 3.55 -13.28 -31.65
N VAL A 41 2.85 -13.65 -30.57
CA VAL A 41 2.04 -14.87 -30.53
C VAL A 41 0.86 -14.62 -31.46
N ARG A 42 0.98 -15.10 -32.70
CA ARG A 42 -0.17 -15.15 -33.60
C ARG A 42 -1.19 -16.08 -32.96
N PRO A 43 -2.46 -15.66 -32.84
CA PRO A 43 -3.51 -16.58 -32.43
C PRO A 43 -3.44 -17.81 -33.33
N ALA A 44 -3.34 -18.99 -32.75
CA ALA A 44 -3.52 -20.20 -33.52
C ALA A 44 -4.90 -20.10 -34.20
N PRO A 45 -5.04 -20.42 -35.51
CA PRO A 45 -6.36 -20.49 -36.13
C PRO A 45 -7.24 -21.39 -35.26
N GLY A 46 -8.35 -20.85 -34.76
CA GLY A 46 -9.22 -21.52 -33.79
C GLY A 46 -9.65 -22.89 -34.30
N GLN A 47 -9.11 -23.95 -33.70
CA GLN A 47 -9.50 -25.34 -33.98
C GLN A 47 -10.42 -25.93 -32.91
N GLY A 48 -10.93 -25.12 -31.98
CA GLY A 48 -12.01 -25.50 -31.07
C GLY A 48 -13.31 -24.84 -31.47
N LEU A 49 -14.40 -25.60 -31.56
CA LEU A 49 -15.75 -25.03 -31.57
C LEU A 49 -15.90 -24.16 -30.31
N SER A 50 -16.37 -22.92 -30.46
CA SER A 50 -16.74 -22.12 -29.31
C SER A 50 -17.77 -22.89 -28.47
N PRO A 51 -17.62 -22.94 -27.15
CA PRO A 51 -18.57 -23.67 -26.32
C PRO A 51 -19.96 -23.03 -26.44
N ALA A 52 -21.00 -23.86 -26.45
CA ALA A 52 -22.39 -23.40 -26.57
C ALA A 52 -22.80 -22.43 -25.44
N VAL A 53 -22.20 -22.59 -24.26
CA VAL A 53 -22.29 -21.68 -23.12
C VAL A 53 -20.91 -21.41 -22.52
N SER A 54 -20.73 -20.22 -21.96
CA SER A 54 -19.54 -19.83 -21.21
C SER A 54 -19.88 -19.66 -19.73
N THR A 55 -19.03 -20.20 -18.85
CA THR A 55 -19.12 -20.02 -17.40
C THR A 55 -18.09 -19.01 -16.95
N LEU A 56 -18.53 -17.84 -16.52
CA LEU A 56 -17.71 -16.77 -15.94
C LEU A 56 -17.60 -17.00 -14.43
N VAL A 57 -16.39 -17.29 -13.92
CA VAL A 57 -16.15 -17.38 -12.48
C VAL A 57 -15.62 -16.05 -11.96
N VAL A 58 -16.38 -15.40 -11.07
CA VAL A 58 -15.96 -14.14 -10.44
C VAL A 58 -15.59 -14.41 -8.99
N ALA A 59 -14.29 -14.40 -8.70
CA ALA A 59 -13.74 -14.72 -7.39
C ALA A 59 -13.25 -13.47 -6.63
N GLY A 60 -13.34 -13.49 -5.30
CA GLY A 60 -12.88 -12.41 -4.44
C GLY A 60 -12.68 -12.85 -2.99
N LYS A 61 -11.95 -12.06 -2.19
CA LYS A 61 -11.78 -12.35 -0.75
C LYS A 61 -13.08 -12.13 0.05
N THR A 62 -13.99 -11.32 -0.48
CA THR A 62 -15.26 -10.93 0.16
C THR A 62 -16.38 -10.92 -0.87
N MET A 63 -17.64 -11.02 -0.42
CA MET A 63 -18.82 -10.91 -1.31
C MET A 63 -18.86 -9.55 -1.99
N GLN A 64 -18.49 -8.48 -1.29
CA GLN A 64 -18.41 -7.12 -1.82
C GLN A 64 -17.40 -7.04 -2.97
N ARG A 65 -16.28 -7.77 -2.88
CA ARG A 65 -15.27 -7.81 -3.94
C ARG A 65 -15.74 -8.61 -5.16
N VAL A 66 -16.49 -9.70 -4.96
CA VAL A 66 -17.15 -10.41 -6.06
C VAL A 66 -18.15 -9.48 -6.76
N SER A 67 -19.01 -8.80 -5.99
CA SER A 67 -19.99 -7.86 -6.49
C SER A 67 -19.36 -6.72 -7.30
N ALA A 68 -18.35 -6.04 -6.74
CA ALA A 68 -17.65 -4.96 -7.42
C ALA A 68 -16.93 -5.42 -8.71
N THR A 69 -16.35 -6.62 -8.70
CA THR A 69 -15.72 -7.20 -9.89
C THR A 69 -16.76 -7.53 -10.96
N ALA A 70 -17.90 -8.11 -10.58
CA ALA A 70 -18.98 -8.44 -11.50
C ALA A 70 -19.56 -7.16 -12.17
N GLY A 71 -19.79 -6.11 -11.38
CA GLY A 71 -20.27 -4.82 -11.91
C GLY A 71 -19.29 -4.20 -12.90
N MET A 72 -18.00 -4.14 -12.54
CA MET A 72 -16.94 -3.62 -13.41
C MET A 72 -16.80 -4.44 -14.70
N LEU A 73 -16.89 -5.77 -14.62
CA LEU A 73 -16.82 -6.63 -15.81
C LEU A 73 -18.02 -6.39 -16.73
N ALA A 74 -19.22 -6.20 -16.17
CA ALA A 74 -20.40 -5.85 -16.96
C ALA A 74 -20.22 -4.50 -17.67
N ASP A 75 -19.76 -3.45 -16.97
CA ASP A 75 -19.47 -2.14 -17.55
C ASP A 75 -18.42 -2.24 -18.67
N TRP A 76 -17.37 -3.03 -18.45
CA TRP A 76 -16.30 -3.21 -19.44
C TRP A 76 -16.79 -3.99 -20.67
N MET A 77 -17.60 -5.04 -20.49
CA MET A 77 -18.19 -5.80 -21.59
C MET A 77 -19.21 -4.98 -22.40
N GLU A 78 -19.85 -3.97 -21.80
CA GLU A 78 -20.70 -3.02 -22.53
C GLU A 78 -19.88 -1.97 -23.30
N GLY A 79 -18.70 -1.60 -22.79
CA GLY A 79 -17.85 -0.55 -23.36
C GLY A 79 -16.56 -1.09 -24.00
N PRO A 80 -15.37 -0.84 -23.41
CA PRO A 80 -14.08 -1.13 -24.06
C PRO A 80 -13.84 -2.59 -24.47
N GLY A 81 -14.55 -3.53 -23.87
CA GLY A 81 -14.45 -4.96 -24.14
C GLY A 81 -15.53 -5.50 -25.08
N ALA A 82 -16.30 -4.65 -25.77
CA ALA A 82 -17.43 -5.05 -26.64
C ALA A 82 -17.06 -6.08 -27.72
N ASP A 83 -15.85 -5.99 -28.27
CA ASP A 83 -15.40 -6.83 -29.40
C ASP A 83 -14.68 -8.13 -28.99
N VAL A 84 -14.47 -8.37 -27.68
CA VAL A 84 -13.80 -9.59 -27.19
C VAL A 84 -14.75 -10.80 -27.26
N ALA A 85 -14.31 -12.02 -27.59
CA ALA A 85 -15.25 -13.15 -27.56
C ALA A 85 -15.62 -13.53 -26.10
N LEU A 86 -16.88 -13.89 -25.84
CA LEU A 86 -17.34 -14.26 -24.49
C LEU A 86 -16.55 -15.45 -23.92
N ALA A 87 -16.23 -16.43 -24.77
CA ALA A 87 -15.42 -17.59 -24.38
C ALA A 87 -14.02 -17.18 -23.90
N ASP A 88 -13.40 -16.17 -24.53
CA ASP A 88 -12.08 -15.67 -24.15
C ASP A 88 -12.12 -14.89 -22.82
N VAL A 89 -13.22 -14.16 -22.56
CA VAL A 89 -13.46 -13.53 -21.26
C VAL A 89 -13.58 -14.59 -20.17
N ALA A 90 -14.37 -15.64 -20.40
CA ALA A 90 -14.53 -16.75 -19.47
C ALA A 90 -13.22 -17.48 -19.22
N HIS A 91 -12.47 -17.80 -20.27
CA HIS A 91 -11.15 -18.42 -20.17
C HIS A 91 -10.20 -17.58 -19.31
N THR A 92 -10.12 -16.27 -19.57
CA THR A 92 -9.29 -15.34 -18.80
C THR A 92 -9.69 -15.26 -17.33
N LEU A 93 -10.99 -15.22 -17.03
CA LEU A 93 -11.49 -15.21 -15.65
C LEU A 93 -11.18 -16.52 -14.91
N ASN A 94 -11.31 -17.66 -15.57
CA ASN A 94 -11.23 -18.96 -14.92
C ASN A 94 -9.79 -19.42 -14.68
N HIS A 95 -8.84 -18.97 -15.51
CA HIS A 95 -7.46 -19.45 -15.50
C HIS A 95 -6.40 -18.38 -15.22
N HIS A 96 -6.69 -17.10 -15.49
CA HIS A 96 -5.73 -15.99 -15.37
C HIS A 96 -6.14 -14.95 -14.32
N ARG A 97 -6.93 -15.40 -13.33
CA ARG A 97 -7.25 -14.64 -12.12
C ARG A 97 -6.91 -15.47 -10.90
N SER A 98 -6.53 -14.77 -9.82
CA SER A 98 -6.25 -15.42 -8.54
C SER A 98 -7.49 -16.16 -8.05
N ARG A 99 -7.37 -17.45 -7.80
CA ARG A 99 -8.44 -18.26 -7.21
C ARG A 99 -8.68 -17.81 -5.77
N GLN A 100 -9.94 -17.62 -5.40
CA GLN A 100 -10.37 -17.26 -4.04
C GLN A 100 -11.52 -18.19 -3.63
N PRO A 101 -11.66 -18.51 -2.33
CA PRO A 101 -12.71 -19.41 -1.85
C PRO A 101 -14.13 -18.83 -2.01
N LYS A 102 -14.29 -17.50 -1.97
CA LYS A 102 -15.57 -16.87 -2.29
C LYS A 102 -15.62 -16.53 -3.77
N PHE A 103 -16.57 -17.13 -4.49
CA PHE A 103 -16.80 -16.88 -5.90
C PHE A 103 -18.28 -16.97 -6.24
N GLY A 104 -18.70 -16.24 -7.25
CA GLY A 104 -19.98 -16.43 -7.93
C GLY A 104 -19.73 -16.91 -9.36
N THR A 105 -20.77 -17.49 -9.98
CA THR A 105 -20.70 -17.92 -11.39
C THR A 105 -21.83 -17.33 -12.20
N VAL A 106 -21.53 -17.01 -13.47
CA VAL A 106 -22.51 -16.62 -14.48
C VAL A 106 -22.35 -17.53 -15.69
N VAL A 107 -23.38 -18.31 -15.98
CA VAL A 107 -23.47 -19.13 -17.20
C VAL A 107 -24.28 -18.36 -18.23
N ALA A 108 -23.72 -18.19 -19.42
CA ALA A 108 -24.35 -17.42 -20.49
C ALA A 108 -24.03 -17.99 -21.86
N ARG A 109 -24.99 -17.95 -22.79
CA ARG A 109 -24.77 -18.26 -24.21
C ARG A 109 -24.13 -17.11 -24.95
N ASP A 110 -24.60 -15.92 -24.66
CA ASP A 110 -24.22 -14.71 -25.36
C ASP A 110 -23.83 -13.61 -24.39
N ARG A 111 -23.24 -12.56 -24.97
CA ARG A 111 -22.76 -11.39 -24.26
C ARG A 111 -23.87 -10.68 -23.49
N THR A 112 -25.09 -10.60 -24.03
CA THR A 112 -26.23 -9.93 -23.39
C THR A 112 -26.62 -10.64 -22.11
N GLN A 113 -26.72 -11.97 -22.15
CA GLN A 113 -26.96 -12.81 -20.97
C GLN A 113 -25.83 -12.71 -19.96
N ALA A 114 -24.57 -12.71 -20.41
CA ALA A 114 -23.41 -12.56 -19.55
C ALA A 114 -23.42 -11.23 -18.79
N ILE A 115 -23.68 -10.11 -19.47
CA ILE A 115 -23.80 -8.79 -18.87
C ILE A 115 -24.94 -8.76 -17.86
N ALA A 116 -26.14 -9.23 -18.24
CA ALA A 116 -27.30 -9.28 -17.33
C ALA A 116 -27.02 -10.13 -16.08
N GLY A 117 -26.38 -11.29 -16.26
CA GLY A 117 -25.99 -12.17 -15.16
C GLY A 117 -24.92 -11.57 -14.25
N LEU A 118 -23.93 -10.88 -14.81
CA LEU A 118 -22.91 -10.15 -14.04
C LEU A 118 -23.52 -8.99 -13.25
N ARG A 119 -24.51 -8.28 -13.82
CA ARG A 119 -25.26 -7.24 -13.10
C ARG A 119 -26.08 -7.82 -11.94
N ALA A 120 -26.75 -8.95 -12.16
CA ALA A 120 -27.48 -9.65 -11.10
C ALA A 120 -26.54 -10.15 -9.98
N LEU A 121 -25.38 -10.72 -10.36
CA LEU A 121 -24.34 -11.12 -9.41
C LEU A 121 -23.78 -9.92 -8.63
N ALA A 122 -23.59 -8.78 -9.29
CA ALA A 122 -23.19 -7.53 -8.64
C ALA A 122 -24.24 -7.06 -7.62
N ALA A 123 -25.53 -7.21 -7.93
CA ALA A 123 -26.63 -6.85 -7.05
C ALA A 123 -26.94 -7.91 -5.97
N GLY A 124 -26.30 -9.09 -6.00
CA GLY A 124 -26.64 -10.22 -5.13
C GLY A 124 -28.03 -10.78 -5.38
N GLN A 125 -28.55 -10.62 -6.60
CA GLN A 125 -29.91 -11.03 -7.00
C GLN A 125 -29.91 -12.41 -7.64
N HIS A 126 -31.04 -13.11 -7.56
CA HIS A 126 -31.25 -14.33 -8.32
C HIS A 126 -31.61 -13.97 -9.77
N ALA A 127 -30.94 -14.62 -10.72
CA ALA A 127 -31.23 -14.52 -12.15
C ALA A 127 -30.88 -15.84 -12.85
N PRO A 128 -31.47 -16.11 -14.03
CA PRO A 128 -31.06 -17.25 -14.87
C PRO A 128 -29.55 -17.22 -15.13
N GLY A 129 -28.88 -18.35 -15.05
CA GLY A 129 -27.43 -18.42 -15.23
C GLY A 129 -26.58 -18.04 -14.01
N VAL A 130 -27.16 -17.50 -12.94
CA VAL A 130 -26.40 -16.87 -11.85
C VAL A 130 -26.39 -17.71 -10.57
N VAL A 131 -25.18 -17.93 -10.04
CA VAL A 131 -24.94 -18.50 -8.70
C VAL A 131 -24.17 -17.47 -7.87
N ASN A 132 -24.82 -16.97 -6.82
CA ASN A 132 -24.20 -16.06 -5.86
C ASN A 132 -23.17 -16.79 -4.98
N PRO A 133 -22.17 -16.07 -4.41
CA PRO A 133 -21.22 -16.68 -3.48
C PRO A 133 -21.92 -17.26 -2.24
N ALA A 134 -21.55 -18.48 -1.86
CA ALA A 134 -22.08 -19.13 -0.67
C ALA A 134 -21.29 -18.76 0.60
N ASP A 135 -21.95 -18.78 1.76
CA ASP A 135 -21.35 -18.57 3.09
C ASP A 135 -20.90 -19.88 3.78
N GLY A 136 -20.54 -20.89 2.99
CA GLY A 136 -20.03 -22.17 3.44
C GLY A 136 -20.68 -23.38 2.78
N SER A 137 -20.13 -24.56 3.04
CA SER A 137 -20.68 -25.83 2.56
C SER A 137 -21.98 -26.17 3.30
N PRO A 138 -23.00 -26.74 2.61
CA PRO A 138 -24.15 -27.33 3.29
C PRO A 138 -23.76 -28.56 4.13
N GLY A 139 -22.68 -29.27 3.75
CA GLY A 139 -22.22 -30.51 4.37
C GLY A 139 -21.91 -31.57 3.31
N PRO A 140 -21.36 -32.74 3.70
CA PRO A 140 -21.10 -33.85 2.78
C PRO A 140 -22.39 -34.60 2.42
N GLY A 141 -22.29 -35.48 1.43
CA GLY A 141 -23.36 -36.41 1.06
C GLY A 141 -24.30 -35.86 -0.02
N THR A 142 -24.38 -36.59 -1.13
CA THR A 142 -25.22 -36.29 -2.29
C THR A 142 -26.28 -37.37 -2.50
N VAL A 143 -27.54 -36.97 -2.55
CA VAL A 143 -28.70 -37.83 -2.82
C VAL A 143 -29.26 -37.50 -4.19
N PHE A 144 -29.34 -38.50 -5.09
CA PHE A 144 -30.10 -38.35 -6.32
C PHE A 144 -31.54 -38.82 -6.10
N VAL A 145 -32.48 -37.94 -6.40
CA VAL A 145 -33.92 -38.18 -6.23
C VAL A 145 -34.57 -38.29 -7.60
N TYR A 146 -35.21 -39.41 -7.88
CA TYR A 146 -35.82 -39.69 -9.18
C TYR A 146 -37.33 -39.44 -9.10
N SER A 147 -37.78 -38.38 -9.77
CA SER A 147 -39.20 -38.01 -9.82
C SER A 147 -40.04 -39.04 -10.58
N GLY A 148 -41.33 -39.14 -10.25
CA GLY A 148 -42.30 -39.90 -11.03
C GLY A 148 -42.82 -39.16 -12.27
N ARG A 149 -44.04 -39.51 -12.70
CA ARG A 149 -44.75 -38.85 -13.81
C ARG A 149 -44.99 -37.36 -13.54
N GLY A 150 -44.86 -36.53 -14.56
CA GLY A 150 -45.26 -35.12 -14.56
C GLY A 150 -44.17 -34.13 -14.99
N SER A 151 -42.91 -34.57 -15.01
CA SER A 151 -41.77 -33.73 -15.36
C SER A 151 -41.54 -33.61 -16.86
N GLN A 152 -42.22 -34.43 -17.68
CA GLN A 152 -42.11 -34.41 -19.13
C GLN A 152 -42.77 -33.16 -19.74
N TRP A 153 -42.23 -32.69 -20.85
CA TRP A 153 -42.77 -31.61 -21.68
C TRP A 153 -42.15 -31.65 -23.08
N ALA A 154 -42.85 -31.11 -24.08
CA ALA A 154 -42.36 -31.09 -25.46
C ALA A 154 -41.11 -30.21 -25.59
N GLY A 155 -40.02 -30.76 -26.11
CA GLY A 155 -38.74 -30.07 -26.24
C GLY A 155 -37.75 -30.27 -25.09
N MET A 156 -38.10 -31.06 -24.08
CA MET A 156 -37.19 -31.38 -22.96
C MET A 156 -35.86 -31.97 -23.45
N GLY A 157 -34.73 -31.46 -22.94
CA GLY A 157 -33.39 -31.96 -23.22
C GLY A 157 -32.92 -31.84 -24.68
N ARG A 158 -33.70 -31.20 -25.55
CA ARG A 158 -33.32 -30.98 -26.95
C ARG A 158 -32.05 -30.14 -27.08
N GLN A 159 -31.94 -29.07 -26.27
CA GLN A 159 -30.74 -28.24 -26.30
C GLN A 159 -29.54 -28.96 -25.68
N LEU A 160 -29.75 -29.77 -24.62
CA LEU A 160 -28.67 -30.62 -24.11
C LEU A 160 -28.16 -31.60 -25.17
N LEU A 161 -29.06 -32.23 -25.92
CA LEU A 161 -28.68 -33.17 -26.99
C LEU A 161 -27.81 -32.50 -28.06
N ALA A 162 -28.09 -31.23 -28.37
CA ALA A 162 -27.33 -30.47 -29.36
C ALA A 162 -25.98 -29.95 -28.83
N ASP A 163 -25.96 -29.47 -27.58
CA ASP A 163 -24.88 -28.61 -27.07
C ASP A 163 -23.97 -29.29 -26.03
N GLU A 164 -24.41 -30.38 -25.39
CA GLU A 164 -23.66 -31.09 -24.34
C GLU A 164 -23.23 -32.50 -24.80
N PRO A 165 -21.96 -32.67 -25.23
CA PRO A 165 -21.47 -33.94 -25.77
C PRO A 165 -21.65 -35.14 -24.84
N ALA A 166 -21.53 -34.95 -23.52
CA ALA A 166 -21.70 -36.00 -22.54
C ALA A 166 -23.15 -36.52 -22.48
N PHE A 167 -24.14 -35.61 -22.61
CA PHE A 167 -25.54 -35.99 -22.65
C PHE A 167 -25.88 -36.71 -23.96
N ALA A 168 -25.38 -36.19 -25.09
CA ALA A 168 -25.57 -36.84 -26.38
C ALA A 168 -24.98 -38.25 -26.42
N ALA A 169 -23.79 -38.45 -25.82
CA ALA A 169 -23.19 -39.77 -25.68
C ALA A 169 -24.03 -40.71 -24.81
N ALA A 170 -24.55 -40.22 -23.67
CA ALA A 170 -25.40 -41.02 -22.79
C ALA A 170 -26.71 -41.45 -23.46
N VAL A 171 -27.35 -40.57 -24.23
CA VAL A 171 -28.53 -40.92 -25.03
C VAL A 171 -28.16 -41.96 -26.09
N ALA A 172 -27.08 -41.76 -26.84
CA ALA A 172 -26.63 -42.69 -27.87
C ALA A 172 -26.27 -44.09 -27.34
N GLU A 173 -25.70 -44.16 -26.13
CA GLU A 173 -25.40 -45.43 -25.46
C GLU A 173 -26.67 -46.16 -25.00
N LEU A 174 -27.66 -45.42 -24.48
CA LEU A 174 -28.93 -45.99 -24.02
C LEU A 174 -29.84 -46.41 -25.18
N GLU A 175 -29.75 -45.72 -26.33
CA GLU A 175 -30.66 -45.81 -27.46
C GLU A 175 -30.94 -47.25 -27.95
N PRO A 176 -29.95 -48.13 -28.18
CA PRO A 176 -30.22 -49.48 -28.70
C PRO A 176 -31.12 -50.30 -27.77
N VAL A 177 -30.85 -50.23 -26.47
CA VAL A 177 -31.63 -50.92 -25.43
C VAL A 177 -32.99 -50.24 -25.23
N PHE A 178 -33.02 -48.91 -25.31
CA PHE A 178 -34.26 -48.15 -25.24
C PHE A 178 -35.22 -48.55 -26.35
N VAL A 179 -34.78 -48.54 -27.61
CA VAL A 179 -35.62 -48.90 -28.76
C VAL A 179 -36.12 -50.34 -28.64
N GLU A 180 -35.27 -51.28 -28.22
CA GLU A 180 -35.65 -52.69 -28.03
C GLU A 180 -36.80 -52.85 -27.02
N GLN A 181 -36.76 -52.13 -25.91
CA GLN A 181 -37.74 -52.27 -24.82
C GLN A 181 -38.95 -51.35 -24.96
N ALA A 182 -38.76 -50.14 -25.51
CA ALA A 182 -39.79 -49.10 -25.58
C ALA A 182 -40.54 -49.08 -26.91
N GLY A 183 -39.94 -49.58 -28.00
CA GLY A 183 -40.55 -49.58 -29.33
C GLY A 183 -40.56 -48.22 -30.05
N PHE A 184 -39.88 -47.20 -29.51
CA PHE A 184 -39.66 -45.90 -30.16
C PHE A 184 -38.28 -45.35 -29.79
N SER A 185 -37.80 -44.35 -30.53
CA SER A 185 -36.48 -43.73 -30.33
C SER A 185 -36.53 -42.62 -29.28
N LEU A 186 -35.68 -42.70 -28.25
CA LEU A 186 -35.53 -41.60 -27.29
C LEU A 186 -34.79 -40.44 -27.95
N HIS A 187 -33.73 -40.74 -28.70
CA HIS A 187 -32.99 -39.75 -29.48
C HIS A 187 -33.92 -38.89 -30.35
N ASP A 188 -34.81 -39.50 -31.14
CA ASP A 188 -35.68 -38.77 -32.06
C ASP A 188 -36.70 -37.91 -31.31
N VAL A 189 -37.27 -38.42 -30.21
CA VAL A 189 -38.16 -37.63 -29.35
C VAL A 189 -37.47 -36.37 -28.85
N LEU A 190 -36.23 -36.50 -28.36
CA LEU A 190 -35.44 -35.37 -27.86
C LEU A 190 -35.03 -34.42 -28.99
N ALA A 191 -34.51 -34.94 -30.10
CA ALA A 191 -34.03 -34.15 -31.24
C ALA A 191 -35.15 -33.35 -31.91
N ASN A 192 -36.31 -33.97 -32.13
CA ASN A 192 -37.47 -33.34 -32.75
C ASN A 192 -38.30 -32.52 -31.75
N GLY A 193 -38.08 -32.69 -30.45
CA GLY A 193 -38.85 -32.04 -29.39
C GLY A 193 -40.30 -32.53 -29.34
N GLU A 194 -40.52 -33.80 -29.61
CA GLU A 194 -41.84 -34.42 -29.64
C GLU A 194 -42.46 -34.48 -28.24
N GLU A 195 -43.79 -34.38 -28.18
CA GLU A 195 -44.52 -34.59 -26.93
C GLU A 195 -44.64 -36.10 -26.65
N LEU A 196 -44.26 -36.53 -25.45
CA LEU A 196 -44.54 -37.89 -24.99
C LEU A 196 -46.03 -38.01 -24.64
N VAL A 197 -46.74 -38.90 -25.34
CA VAL A 197 -48.19 -39.06 -25.18
C VAL A 197 -48.55 -40.46 -24.68
N GLY A 198 -49.53 -40.52 -23.77
CA GLY A 198 -50.01 -41.77 -23.22
C GLY A 198 -49.10 -42.34 -22.14
N ILE A 199 -49.62 -43.31 -21.39
CA ILE A 199 -48.92 -43.83 -20.21
C ILE A 199 -47.59 -44.47 -20.59
N GLU A 200 -47.53 -45.30 -21.62
CA GLU A 200 -46.32 -46.05 -22.00
C GLU A 200 -45.16 -45.12 -22.38
N GLN A 201 -45.37 -44.22 -23.35
CA GLN A 201 -44.31 -43.32 -23.81
C GLN A 201 -43.82 -42.38 -22.71
N ILE A 202 -44.73 -41.83 -21.89
CA ILE A 202 -44.37 -40.93 -20.79
C ILE A 202 -43.48 -41.65 -19.77
N GLN A 203 -43.86 -42.86 -19.34
CA GLN A 203 -43.09 -43.61 -18.34
C GLN A 203 -41.69 -43.96 -18.84
N LEU A 204 -41.62 -44.53 -20.05
CA LEU A 204 -40.36 -44.97 -20.65
C LEU A 204 -39.46 -43.78 -20.98
N GLY A 205 -39.99 -42.75 -21.63
CA GLY A 205 -39.22 -41.56 -22.00
C GLY A 205 -38.68 -40.80 -20.78
N LEU A 206 -39.44 -40.74 -19.68
CA LEU A 206 -38.95 -40.14 -18.43
C LEU A 206 -37.79 -40.92 -17.82
N ILE A 207 -37.86 -42.25 -17.75
CA ILE A 207 -36.76 -43.06 -17.22
C ILE A 207 -35.55 -42.94 -18.13
N GLY A 208 -35.73 -42.98 -19.45
CA GLY A 208 -34.65 -42.79 -20.41
C GLY A 208 -33.94 -41.45 -20.22
N MET A 209 -34.71 -40.37 -20.09
CA MET A 209 -34.21 -39.04 -19.75
C MET A 209 -33.46 -39.04 -18.41
N GLN A 210 -34.02 -39.65 -17.36
CA GLN A 210 -33.41 -39.69 -16.04
C GLN A 210 -32.06 -40.42 -16.05
N LEU A 211 -31.94 -41.55 -16.75
CA LEU A 211 -30.68 -42.28 -16.89
C LEU A 211 -29.63 -41.44 -17.64
N ALA A 212 -30.01 -40.79 -18.74
CA ALA A 212 -29.12 -39.90 -19.48
C ALA A 212 -28.66 -38.68 -18.67
N LEU A 213 -29.56 -38.08 -17.88
CA LEU A 213 -29.24 -36.97 -16.98
C LEU A 213 -28.33 -37.41 -15.83
N THR A 214 -28.50 -38.62 -15.29
CA THR A 214 -27.59 -39.17 -14.28
C THR A 214 -26.17 -39.29 -14.83
N GLU A 215 -26.00 -39.84 -16.04
CA GLU A 215 -24.68 -39.94 -16.67
C GLU A 215 -24.08 -38.55 -16.95
N LEU A 216 -24.91 -37.57 -17.34
CA LEU A 216 -24.47 -36.19 -17.49
C LEU A 216 -23.90 -35.62 -16.18
N TRP A 217 -24.60 -35.77 -15.04
CA TRP A 217 -24.07 -35.35 -13.73
C TRP A 217 -22.76 -36.08 -13.37
N CYS A 218 -22.73 -37.40 -13.56
CA CYS A 218 -21.56 -38.24 -13.29
C CYS A 218 -20.34 -37.83 -14.13
N SER A 219 -20.54 -37.37 -15.37
CA SER A 219 -19.47 -36.90 -16.26
C SER A 219 -18.76 -35.64 -15.72
N TYR A 220 -19.45 -34.83 -14.91
CA TYR A 220 -18.89 -33.67 -14.22
C TYR A 220 -18.40 -33.98 -12.80
N GLY A 221 -18.37 -35.27 -12.41
CA GLY A 221 -17.87 -35.71 -11.11
C GLY A 221 -18.87 -35.64 -9.97
N VAL A 222 -20.13 -35.26 -10.22
CA VAL A 222 -21.21 -35.32 -9.23
C VAL A 222 -21.82 -36.71 -9.28
N ARG A 223 -21.57 -37.53 -8.25
CA ARG A 223 -22.09 -38.89 -8.13
C ARG A 223 -22.96 -39.01 -6.88
N PRO A 224 -24.03 -39.83 -6.91
CA PRO A 224 -24.85 -40.05 -5.72
C PRO A 224 -24.14 -40.97 -4.72
N ASP A 225 -24.18 -40.61 -3.45
CA ASP A 225 -23.87 -41.49 -2.33
C ASP A 225 -25.10 -42.33 -1.94
N LEU A 226 -26.29 -41.78 -2.22
CA LEU A 226 -27.59 -42.39 -1.97
C LEU A 226 -28.55 -42.06 -3.12
N VAL A 227 -29.46 -42.98 -3.45
CA VAL A 227 -30.56 -42.75 -4.38
C VAL A 227 -31.92 -42.97 -3.73
N ILE A 228 -32.91 -42.17 -4.14
CA ILE A 228 -34.30 -42.28 -3.68
C ILE A 228 -35.22 -42.19 -4.90
N GLY A 229 -36.13 -43.15 -5.04
CA GLY A 229 -37.13 -43.16 -6.09
C GLY A 229 -38.49 -42.70 -5.59
N HIS A 230 -39.17 -41.86 -6.37
CA HIS A 230 -40.56 -41.48 -6.11
C HIS A 230 -41.50 -42.21 -7.09
N SER A 231 -42.25 -43.20 -6.58
CA SER A 231 -43.07 -44.10 -7.39
C SER A 231 -42.24 -44.77 -8.48
N MET A 232 -42.53 -44.49 -9.75
CA MET A 232 -41.85 -45.05 -10.91
C MET A 232 -40.40 -44.60 -11.05
N GLY A 233 -40.03 -43.46 -10.49
CA GLY A 233 -38.63 -43.04 -10.41
C GLY A 233 -37.76 -44.05 -9.65
N GLU A 234 -38.36 -44.94 -8.84
CA GLU A 234 -37.65 -46.04 -8.18
C GLU A 234 -37.02 -47.03 -9.15
N VAL A 235 -37.57 -47.17 -10.37
CA VAL A 235 -36.93 -47.98 -11.41
C VAL A 235 -35.60 -47.34 -11.85
N ALA A 236 -35.57 -46.04 -12.11
CA ALA A 236 -34.35 -45.32 -12.45
C ALA A 236 -33.34 -45.36 -11.28
N ALA A 237 -33.81 -45.19 -10.04
CA ALA A 237 -32.98 -45.35 -8.85
C ALA A 237 -32.36 -46.75 -8.74
N ALA A 238 -33.13 -47.82 -8.99
CA ALA A 238 -32.65 -49.20 -8.95
C ALA A 238 -31.61 -49.49 -10.05
N VAL A 239 -31.79 -48.94 -11.26
CA VAL A 239 -30.80 -49.04 -12.33
C VAL A 239 -29.50 -48.33 -11.93
N VAL A 240 -29.59 -47.09 -11.45
CA VAL A 240 -28.42 -46.28 -11.08
C VAL A 240 -27.69 -46.86 -9.87
N ALA A 241 -28.41 -47.45 -8.92
CA ALA A 241 -27.80 -48.16 -7.81
C ALA A 241 -27.11 -49.47 -8.23
N GLY A 242 -27.29 -49.92 -9.47
CA GLY A 242 -26.74 -51.16 -10.02
C GLY A 242 -27.58 -52.41 -9.72
N ALA A 243 -28.74 -52.24 -9.06
CA ALA A 243 -29.66 -53.33 -8.76
C ALA A 243 -30.29 -53.93 -10.02
N LEU A 244 -30.57 -53.08 -11.02
CA LEU A 244 -31.01 -53.50 -12.35
C LEU A 244 -30.03 -53.02 -13.43
N THR A 245 -30.01 -53.71 -14.56
CA THR A 245 -29.46 -53.16 -15.80
C THR A 245 -30.45 -52.17 -16.45
N PRO A 246 -29.98 -51.27 -17.35
CA PRO A 246 -30.90 -50.40 -18.09
C PRO A 246 -31.99 -51.17 -18.85
N ALA A 247 -31.64 -52.32 -19.44
CA ALA A 247 -32.59 -53.20 -20.13
C ALA A 247 -33.68 -53.72 -19.19
N GLU A 248 -33.30 -54.22 -18.00
CA GLU A 248 -34.25 -54.71 -17.00
C GLU A 248 -35.14 -53.59 -16.47
N GLY A 249 -34.59 -52.40 -16.19
CA GLY A 249 -35.39 -51.25 -15.73
C GLY A 249 -36.40 -50.77 -16.78
N LEU A 250 -35.98 -50.67 -18.04
CA LEU A 250 -36.88 -50.33 -19.14
C LEU A 250 -37.96 -51.41 -19.32
N ARG A 251 -37.61 -52.70 -19.22
CA ARG A 251 -38.56 -53.81 -19.27
C ARG A 251 -39.59 -53.74 -18.14
N VAL A 252 -39.17 -53.51 -16.89
CA VAL A 252 -40.08 -53.30 -15.74
C VAL A 252 -41.09 -52.20 -16.04
N THR A 253 -40.63 -51.10 -16.63
CA THR A 253 -41.45 -49.93 -16.97
C THR A 253 -42.40 -50.21 -18.12
N ALA A 254 -41.93 -50.86 -19.18
CA ALA A 254 -42.74 -51.27 -20.32
C ALA A 254 -43.86 -52.21 -19.88
N THR A 255 -43.52 -53.25 -19.09
CA THR A 255 -44.50 -54.17 -18.51
C THR A 255 -45.53 -53.45 -17.65
N ARG A 256 -45.07 -52.62 -16.70
CA ARG A 256 -45.95 -51.86 -15.81
C ARG A 256 -46.91 -50.97 -16.58
N SER A 257 -46.39 -50.16 -17.49
CA SER A 257 -47.20 -49.18 -18.24
C SER A 257 -48.22 -49.86 -19.15
N ARG A 258 -47.84 -50.96 -19.82
CA ARG A 258 -48.75 -51.77 -20.65
C ARG A 258 -49.87 -52.40 -19.84
N LEU A 259 -49.57 -52.97 -18.67
CA LEU A 259 -50.59 -53.57 -17.80
C LEU A 259 -51.56 -52.51 -17.25
N MET A 260 -51.09 -51.29 -17.02
CA MET A 260 -51.90 -50.18 -16.53
C MET A 260 -52.72 -49.48 -17.63
N ALA A 261 -52.31 -49.55 -18.90
CA ALA A 261 -52.95 -48.83 -20.00
C ALA A 261 -54.47 -49.08 -20.13
N PRO A 262 -55.00 -50.32 -19.96
CA PRO A 262 -56.45 -50.56 -20.01
C PRO A 262 -57.26 -49.88 -18.91
N LEU A 263 -56.61 -49.41 -17.83
CA LEU A 263 -57.26 -48.70 -16.72
C LEU A 263 -57.33 -47.19 -16.93
N SER A 264 -56.80 -46.65 -18.03
CA SER A 264 -56.84 -45.21 -18.31
C SER A 264 -58.28 -44.69 -18.32
N GLY A 265 -58.51 -43.56 -17.65
CA GLY A 265 -59.81 -42.91 -17.46
C GLY A 265 -60.63 -43.46 -16.29
N GLN A 266 -60.25 -44.60 -15.71
CA GLN A 266 -61.02 -45.27 -14.65
C GLN A 266 -60.61 -44.85 -13.22
N GLY A 267 -59.53 -44.07 -13.09
CA GLY A 267 -59.07 -43.55 -11.81
C GLY A 267 -58.27 -42.27 -11.96
N GLY A 268 -58.06 -41.56 -10.86
CA GLY A 268 -57.28 -40.34 -10.81
C GLY A 268 -56.56 -40.17 -9.48
N MET A 269 -55.73 -39.13 -9.42
CA MET A 269 -55.03 -38.73 -8.21
C MET A 269 -55.20 -37.22 -7.97
N ALA A 270 -55.16 -36.81 -6.70
CA ALA A 270 -55.16 -35.40 -6.31
C ALA A 270 -54.12 -35.09 -5.25
N LEU A 271 -53.34 -34.04 -5.49
CA LEU A 271 -52.45 -33.42 -4.51
C LEU A 271 -53.27 -32.53 -3.59
N LEU A 272 -53.15 -32.73 -2.29
CA LEU A 272 -53.83 -31.96 -1.24
C LEU A 272 -52.77 -31.29 -0.36
N GLU A 273 -52.97 -30.01 -0.02
CA GLU A 273 -52.18 -29.33 1.00
C GLU A 273 -52.71 -29.64 2.40
N LEU A 274 -52.63 -30.92 2.78
CA LEU A 274 -53.01 -31.47 4.07
C LEU A 274 -51.91 -32.42 4.56
N ASP A 275 -51.75 -32.53 5.88
CA ASP A 275 -50.92 -33.57 6.48
C ASP A 275 -51.59 -34.96 6.37
N ALA A 276 -50.83 -36.01 6.63
CA ALA A 276 -51.34 -37.38 6.54
C ALA A 276 -52.53 -37.66 7.48
N PRO A 277 -52.50 -37.36 8.79
CA PRO A 277 -53.63 -37.61 9.68
C PRO A 277 -54.92 -36.89 9.26
N THR A 278 -54.81 -35.64 8.80
CA THR A 278 -55.96 -34.87 8.32
C THR A 278 -56.50 -35.44 7.00
N THR A 279 -55.61 -35.92 6.13
CA THR A 279 -56.00 -36.57 4.88
C THR A 279 -56.73 -37.89 5.13
N GLU A 280 -56.22 -38.72 6.04
CA GLU A 280 -56.86 -39.98 6.44
C GLU A 280 -58.25 -39.75 7.03
N ALA A 281 -58.41 -38.76 7.90
CA ALA A 281 -59.70 -38.37 8.44
C ALA A 281 -60.68 -37.86 7.36
N LEU A 282 -60.17 -37.16 6.34
CA LEU A 282 -60.97 -36.65 5.22
C LEU A 282 -61.51 -37.77 4.32
N ILE A 283 -60.70 -38.82 4.08
CA ILE A 283 -61.05 -39.90 3.16
C ILE A 283 -61.72 -41.10 3.85
N ALA A 284 -61.95 -41.06 5.16
CA ALA A 284 -62.52 -42.17 5.93
C ALA A 284 -63.86 -42.69 5.38
N ASP A 285 -64.68 -41.81 4.81
CA ASP A 285 -65.98 -42.15 4.19
C ASP A 285 -65.86 -42.62 2.72
N PHE A 286 -64.65 -42.68 2.15
CA PHE A 286 -64.36 -43.01 0.76
C PHE A 286 -63.50 -44.28 0.67
N PRO A 287 -64.06 -45.50 0.84
CA PRO A 287 -63.29 -46.73 0.96
C PRO A 287 -62.52 -47.13 -0.32
N GLN A 288 -62.79 -46.49 -1.45
CA GLN A 288 -62.07 -46.70 -2.72
C GLN A 288 -60.94 -45.68 -2.93
N VAL A 289 -60.85 -44.66 -2.08
CA VAL A 289 -59.78 -43.66 -2.10
C VAL A 289 -58.74 -44.01 -1.05
N THR A 290 -57.48 -44.00 -1.44
CA THR A 290 -56.35 -44.25 -0.55
C THR A 290 -55.39 -43.07 -0.53
N LEU A 291 -54.72 -42.89 0.60
CA LEU A 291 -53.53 -42.04 0.67
C LEU A 291 -52.40 -42.75 -0.07
N GLY A 292 -52.11 -42.31 -1.30
CA GLY A 292 -51.17 -42.96 -2.21
C GLY A 292 -49.75 -42.44 -2.11
N ILE A 293 -49.54 -41.18 -1.70
CA ILE A 293 -48.21 -40.58 -1.57
C ILE A 293 -48.15 -39.68 -0.34
N TYR A 294 -47.14 -39.93 0.51
CA TYR A 294 -46.72 -39.03 1.59
C TYR A 294 -45.66 -38.08 1.01
N ASN A 295 -46.09 -36.92 0.49
CA ASN A 295 -45.22 -36.06 -0.33
C ASN A 295 -44.34 -35.14 0.54
N SER A 296 -44.94 -34.42 1.48
CA SER A 296 -44.23 -33.58 2.45
C SER A 296 -45.04 -33.49 3.76
N PRO A 297 -44.51 -32.91 4.85
CA PRO A 297 -45.24 -32.79 6.12
C PRO A 297 -46.60 -32.09 6.01
N ARG A 298 -46.82 -31.32 4.94
CA ARG A 298 -48.05 -30.55 4.69
C ARG A 298 -48.73 -30.92 3.37
N GLN A 299 -48.24 -31.93 2.66
CA GLN A 299 -48.78 -32.31 1.36
C GLN A 299 -48.88 -33.82 1.20
N THR A 300 -50.04 -34.27 0.71
CA THR A 300 -50.36 -35.66 0.45
C THR A 300 -50.96 -35.82 -0.95
N VAL A 301 -50.87 -37.03 -1.51
CA VAL A 301 -51.60 -37.36 -2.75
C VAL A 301 -52.53 -38.53 -2.49
N ILE A 302 -53.81 -38.31 -2.77
CA ILE A 302 -54.84 -39.36 -2.73
C ILE A 302 -55.05 -39.96 -4.13
N ALA A 303 -55.42 -41.23 -4.18
CA ALA A 303 -55.67 -41.98 -5.42
C ALA A 303 -56.99 -42.76 -5.31
N GLY A 304 -57.79 -42.79 -6.37
CA GLY A 304 -59.08 -43.48 -6.38
C GLY A 304 -59.95 -43.17 -7.62
N PRO A 305 -61.25 -43.48 -7.58
CA PRO A 305 -62.17 -43.19 -8.68
C PRO A 305 -62.28 -41.70 -8.99
N THR A 306 -62.33 -41.35 -10.28
CA THR A 306 -62.35 -39.96 -10.77
C THR A 306 -63.37 -39.06 -10.07
N GLU A 307 -64.62 -39.51 -9.93
CA GLU A 307 -65.69 -38.72 -9.33
C GLU A 307 -65.45 -38.42 -7.84
N GLN A 308 -64.94 -39.40 -7.08
CA GLN A 308 -64.64 -39.23 -5.66
C GLN A 308 -63.44 -38.30 -5.45
N ILE A 309 -62.44 -38.36 -6.33
CA ILE A 309 -61.30 -37.45 -6.33
C ILE A 309 -61.76 -35.99 -6.57
N ASP A 310 -62.63 -35.76 -7.56
CA ASP A 310 -63.14 -34.42 -7.86
C ASP A 310 -64.02 -33.86 -6.71
N GLU A 311 -64.80 -34.72 -6.07
CA GLU A 311 -65.54 -34.37 -4.86
C GLU A 311 -64.60 -33.95 -3.72
N LEU A 312 -63.55 -34.73 -3.45
CA LEU A 312 -62.58 -34.45 -2.40
C LEU A 312 -61.79 -33.16 -2.68
N ILE A 313 -61.40 -32.90 -3.93
CA ILE A 313 -60.80 -31.61 -4.34
C ILE A 313 -61.73 -30.46 -3.98
N THR A 314 -63.03 -30.58 -4.31
CA THR A 314 -64.04 -29.55 -4.02
C THR A 314 -64.18 -29.32 -2.51
N ARG A 315 -64.22 -30.39 -1.71
CA ARG A 315 -64.30 -30.31 -0.24
C ARG A 315 -63.08 -29.62 0.38
N VAL A 316 -61.88 -29.88 -0.13
CA VAL A 316 -60.64 -29.24 0.39
C VAL A 316 -60.58 -27.77 -0.02
N ARG A 317 -60.91 -27.44 -1.27
CA ARG A 317 -60.97 -26.05 -1.75
C ARG A 317 -62.00 -25.22 -0.99
N ALA A 318 -63.14 -25.81 -0.62
CA ALA A 318 -64.15 -25.15 0.22
C ALA A 318 -63.67 -24.79 1.63
N ARG A 319 -62.52 -25.33 2.07
CA ARG A 319 -61.85 -24.99 3.34
C ARG A 319 -60.66 -24.04 3.16
N ASP A 320 -60.58 -23.35 2.03
CA ASP A 320 -59.47 -22.44 1.66
C ASP A 320 -58.09 -23.12 1.75
N ARG A 321 -58.01 -24.36 1.24
CA ARG A 321 -56.78 -25.15 1.12
C ARG A 321 -56.54 -25.55 -0.33
N PHE A 322 -55.27 -25.63 -0.72
CA PHE A 322 -54.92 -26.05 -2.07
C PHE A 322 -55.26 -27.52 -2.29
N ALA A 323 -55.94 -27.80 -3.39
CA ALA A 323 -56.13 -29.15 -3.92
C ALA A 323 -56.15 -29.09 -5.44
N SER A 324 -55.42 -29.99 -6.09
CA SER A 324 -55.34 -30.07 -7.54
C SER A 324 -55.27 -31.51 -8.02
N ARG A 325 -55.89 -31.76 -9.17
CA ARG A 325 -55.76 -33.03 -9.87
C ARG A 325 -54.32 -33.18 -10.35
N VAL A 326 -53.75 -34.38 -10.18
CA VAL A 326 -52.48 -34.77 -10.80
C VAL A 326 -52.80 -35.25 -12.21
N ASN A 327 -52.02 -34.84 -13.21
CA ASN A 327 -52.24 -35.19 -14.61
C ASN A 327 -51.90 -36.67 -14.89
N ILE A 328 -52.71 -37.57 -14.34
CA ILE A 328 -52.64 -39.02 -14.46
C ILE A 328 -54.06 -39.58 -14.59
N GLU A 329 -54.26 -40.45 -15.58
CA GLU A 329 -55.56 -41.04 -15.91
C GLU A 329 -55.75 -42.44 -15.28
N VAL A 330 -54.81 -42.84 -14.44
CA VAL A 330 -54.82 -44.11 -13.70
C VAL A 330 -54.60 -43.79 -12.23
N ALA A 331 -55.09 -44.65 -11.33
CA ALA A 331 -54.88 -44.53 -9.89
C ALA A 331 -53.86 -45.58 -9.41
N PRO A 332 -52.54 -45.37 -9.59
CA PRO A 332 -51.54 -46.21 -8.94
C PRO A 332 -51.58 -46.00 -7.42
N HIS A 333 -50.91 -46.87 -6.66
CA HIS A 333 -50.84 -46.78 -5.19
C HIS A 333 -52.22 -46.91 -4.53
N ASN A 334 -53.09 -47.68 -5.17
CA ASN A 334 -54.49 -47.88 -4.81
C ASN A 334 -54.92 -49.35 -5.07
N PRO A 335 -55.89 -49.90 -4.31
CA PRO A 335 -56.49 -51.22 -4.53
C PRO A 335 -56.84 -51.59 -5.97
N ALA A 336 -57.13 -50.62 -6.83
CA ALA A 336 -57.36 -50.86 -8.27
C ALA A 336 -56.21 -51.62 -8.95
N MET A 337 -54.98 -51.57 -8.42
CA MET A 337 -53.82 -52.28 -8.96
C MET A 337 -53.76 -53.77 -8.58
N ASP A 338 -54.58 -54.23 -7.62
CA ASP A 338 -54.53 -55.61 -7.12
C ASP A 338 -54.78 -56.65 -8.23
N ALA A 339 -55.67 -56.33 -9.18
CA ALA A 339 -55.96 -57.18 -10.33
C ALA A 339 -54.76 -57.34 -11.30
N LEU A 340 -53.83 -56.39 -11.32
CA LEU A 340 -52.68 -56.39 -12.22
C LEU A 340 -51.46 -57.09 -11.62
N GLN A 341 -51.40 -57.26 -10.29
CA GLN A 341 -50.22 -57.81 -9.63
C GLN A 341 -49.83 -59.24 -10.10
N PRO A 342 -50.76 -60.19 -10.33
CA PRO A 342 -50.39 -61.53 -10.82
C PRO A 342 -49.71 -61.50 -12.20
N ALA A 343 -50.19 -60.64 -13.10
CA ALA A 343 -49.60 -60.47 -14.42
C ALA A 343 -48.20 -59.83 -14.32
N MET A 344 -48.05 -58.80 -13.49
CA MET A 344 -46.76 -58.16 -13.22
C MET A 344 -45.72 -59.16 -12.72
N ARG A 345 -46.09 -60.03 -11.78
CA ARG A 345 -45.20 -61.10 -11.27
C ARG A 345 -44.81 -62.09 -12.35
N SER A 346 -45.77 -62.54 -13.15
CA SER A 346 -45.53 -63.55 -14.18
C SER A 346 -44.62 -63.05 -15.29
N GLU A 347 -44.78 -61.80 -15.72
CA GLU A 347 -44.04 -61.24 -16.86
C GLU A 347 -42.61 -60.80 -16.51
N LEU A 348 -42.31 -60.63 -15.22
CA LEU A 348 -40.99 -60.26 -14.70
C LEU A 348 -40.32 -61.40 -13.91
N ALA A 349 -40.84 -62.63 -14.00
CA ALA A 349 -40.37 -63.77 -13.21
C ALA A 349 -38.89 -64.16 -13.46
N ASP A 350 -38.34 -63.78 -14.61
CA ASP A 350 -36.97 -64.02 -15.05
C ASP A 350 -36.04 -62.81 -14.83
N LEU A 351 -36.50 -61.75 -14.17
CA LEU A 351 -35.67 -60.62 -13.76
C LEU A 351 -34.53 -61.12 -12.85
N THR A 352 -33.30 -60.65 -13.08
CA THR A 352 -32.12 -61.07 -12.32
C THR A 352 -31.50 -59.90 -11.55
N PRO A 353 -32.23 -59.32 -10.59
CA PRO A 353 -31.74 -58.16 -9.86
C PRO A 353 -30.52 -58.50 -9.00
N ARG A 354 -29.65 -57.51 -8.86
CA ARG A 354 -28.36 -57.59 -8.16
C ARG A 354 -28.42 -56.79 -6.86
N THR A 355 -27.46 -57.06 -5.98
CA THR A 355 -27.25 -56.22 -4.80
C THR A 355 -26.85 -54.79 -5.23
N PRO A 356 -27.54 -53.75 -4.75
CA PRO A 356 -27.14 -52.36 -5.01
C PRO A 356 -25.71 -52.07 -4.57
N THR A 357 -24.99 -51.31 -5.39
CA THR A 357 -23.64 -50.80 -5.09
C THR A 357 -23.65 -49.38 -4.52
N ILE A 358 -24.73 -48.64 -4.76
CA ILE A 358 -25.04 -47.34 -4.17
C ILE A 358 -26.21 -47.56 -3.20
N GLY A 359 -26.19 -46.89 -2.05
CA GLY A 359 -27.30 -46.98 -1.09
C GLY A 359 -28.62 -46.55 -1.74
N ILE A 360 -29.70 -47.27 -1.47
CA ILE A 360 -31.04 -46.96 -1.97
C ILE A 360 -32.03 -47.01 -0.81
N ILE A 361 -32.82 -45.93 -0.64
CA ILE A 361 -33.98 -45.94 0.25
C ILE A 361 -35.23 -46.16 -0.61
N SER A 362 -35.82 -47.34 -0.48
CA SER A 362 -37.08 -47.67 -1.14
C SER A 362 -38.22 -46.88 -0.49
N THR A 363 -39.07 -46.27 -1.30
CA THR A 363 -40.27 -45.56 -0.82
C THR A 363 -41.51 -46.44 -0.82
N THR A 364 -41.37 -47.71 -1.23
CA THR A 364 -42.48 -48.67 -1.40
C THR A 364 -43.00 -49.26 -0.08
N TYR A 365 -42.16 -49.28 0.97
CA TYR A 365 -42.45 -49.93 2.24
C TYR A 365 -42.57 -48.91 3.37
N ALA A 366 -43.46 -49.19 4.33
CA ALA A 366 -43.60 -48.35 5.53
C ALA A 366 -42.35 -48.42 6.43
N ASP A 367 -41.69 -49.58 6.49
CA ASP A 367 -40.37 -49.72 7.11
C ASP A 367 -39.28 -49.45 6.07
N LEU A 368 -38.66 -48.27 6.16
CA LEU A 368 -37.61 -47.82 5.25
C LEU A 368 -36.31 -48.63 5.36
N HIS A 369 -36.15 -49.45 6.42
CA HIS A 369 -34.99 -50.33 6.58
C HIS A 369 -35.15 -51.66 5.83
N THR A 370 -36.31 -51.89 5.22
CA THR A 370 -36.53 -53.02 4.32
C THR A 370 -35.50 -52.97 3.18
N GLN A 371 -34.76 -54.06 2.98
CA GLN A 371 -33.79 -54.22 1.89
C GLN A 371 -34.43 -55.04 0.77
N PRO A 372 -35.05 -54.41 -0.25
CA PRO A 372 -35.69 -55.14 -1.33
C PRO A 372 -34.67 -55.81 -2.26
N VAL A 373 -35.04 -56.97 -2.79
CA VAL A 373 -34.28 -57.70 -3.82
C VAL A 373 -34.58 -57.15 -5.23
N PHE A 374 -35.41 -56.10 -5.37
CA PHE A 374 -35.84 -55.48 -6.64
C PHE A 374 -36.34 -56.46 -7.72
N ASP A 375 -36.97 -57.55 -7.29
CA ASP A 375 -37.52 -58.62 -8.13
C ASP A 375 -38.98 -58.34 -8.58
N ALA A 376 -39.59 -59.32 -9.23
CA ALA A 376 -40.98 -59.22 -9.70
C ALA A 376 -41.98 -58.93 -8.57
N GLU A 377 -41.73 -59.42 -7.36
CA GLU A 377 -42.57 -59.17 -6.19
C GLU A 377 -42.47 -57.70 -5.75
N HIS A 378 -41.24 -57.17 -5.71
CA HIS A 378 -41.01 -55.77 -5.40
C HIS A 378 -41.75 -54.86 -6.38
N TRP A 379 -41.69 -55.09 -7.69
CA TRP A 379 -42.34 -54.22 -8.67
C TRP A 379 -43.88 -54.34 -8.67
N ALA A 380 -44.42 -55.53 -8.39
CA ALA A 380 -45.85 -55.69 -8.15
C ALA A 380 -46.30 -54.92 -6.90
N THR A 381 -45.47 -54.90 -5.86
CA THR A 381 -45.69 -54.15 -4.61
C THR A 381 -45.57 -52.63 -4.83
N ASN A 382 -44.53 -52.17 -5.54
CA ASN A 382 -44.28 -50.75 -5.85
C ASN A 382 -45.43 -50.09 -6.63
N MET A 383 -46.10 -50.83 -7.52
CA MET A 383 -47.25 -50.32 -8.25
C MET A 383 -48.48 -50.10 -7.35
N ARG A 384 -48.59 -50.86 -6.25
CA ARG A 384 -49.77 -50.96 -5.40
C ARG A 384 -49.67 -50.18 -4.09
N ASN A 385 -48.52 -50.18 -3.45
CA ASN A 385 -48.35 -49.61 -2.11
C ASN A 385 -48.19 -48.09 -2.13
N PRO A 386 -48.51 -47.40 -1.03
CA PRO A 386 -48.24 -45.97 -0.91
C PRO A 386 -46.75 -45.63 -1.02
N VAL A 387 -46.45 -44.44 -1.51
CA VAL A 387 -45.09 -43.89 -1.63
C VAL A 387 -44.74 -43.10 -0.36
N HIS A 388 -43.81 -43.60 0.44
CA HIS A 388 -43.33 -43.01 1.69
C HIS A 388 -42.19 -41.99 1.47
N PHE A 389 -42.40 -41.03 0.57
CA PHE A 389 -41.35 -40.10 0.13
C PHE A 389 -40.88 -39.14 1.23
N GLN A 390 -41.81 -38.51 1.96
CA GLN A 390 -41.49 -37.65 3.11
C GLN A 390 -40.60 -38.38 4.12
N GLN A 391 -40.92 -39.63 4.45
CA GLN A 391 -40.17 -40.40 5.42
C GLN A 391 -38.76 -40.72 4.90
N ALA A 392 -38.63 -41.07 3.61
CA ALA A 392 -37.33 -41.34 2.99
C ALA A 392 -36.42 -40.10 2.97
N ILE A 393 -36.96 -38.92 2.62
CA ILE A 393 -36.19 -37.67 2.65
C ILE A 393 -35.78 -37.31 4.09
N ALA A 394 -36.69 -37.44 5.06
CA ALA A 394 -36.38 -37.19 6.46
C ALA A 394 -35.28 -38.15 6.96
N SER A 395 -35.38 -39.44 6.63
CA SER A 395 -34.38 -40.45 6.98
C SER A 395 -33.01 -40.14 6.37
N ALA A 396 -32.93 -39.72 5.10
CA ALA A 396 -31.67 -39.28 4.50
C ALA A 396 -31.11 -38.00 5.16
N GLY A 397 -31.97 -37.05 5.52
CA GLY A 397 -31.55 -35.81 6.19
C GLY A 397 -31.13 -35.98 7.65
N SER A 398 -31.46 -37.09 8.30
CA SER A 398 -31.21 -37.30 9.75
C SER A 398 -30.71 -38.69 10.11
N GLY A 399 -30.23 -39.47 9.13
CA GLY A 399 -30.00 -40.91 9.25
C GLY A 399 -28.87 -41.31 10.20
N ALA A 400 -28.90 -42.58 10.65
CA ALA A 400 -27.90 -43.17 11.54
C ALA A 400 -26.50 -43.26 10.90
N ASP A 401 -26.45 -43.35 9.56
CA ASP A 401 -25.21 -43.39 8.76
C ASP A 401 -24.62 -41.99 8.49
N GLY A 402 -25.26 -40.94 9.01
CA GLY A 402 -24.93 -39.53 8.78
C GLY A 402 -25.98 -38.82 7.93
N ALA A 403 -26.13 -37.51 8.14
CA ALA A 403 -27.03 -36.68 7.35
C ALA A 403 -26.44 -36.39 5.96
N TYR A 404 -27.24 -36.57 4.91
CA TYR A 404 -26.92 -36.08 3.57
C TYR A 404 -27.42 -34.64 3.40
N HIS A 405 -26.68 -33.80 2.68
CA HIS A 405 -26.93 -32.36 2.64
C HIS A 405 -27.24 -31.80 1.25
N THR A 406 -26.94 -32.54 0.18
CA THR A 406 -27.21 -32.14 -1.20
C THR A 406 -28.19 -33.10 -1.83
N PHE A 407 -29.38 -32.63 -2.20
CA PHE A 407 -30.44 -33.41 -2.84
C PHE A 407 -30.64 -32.89 -4.26
N ILE A 408 -30.46 -33.76 -5.25
CA ILE A 408 -30.56 -33.40 -6.66
C ILE A 408 -31.69 -34.22 -7.28
N GLU A 409 -32.75 -33.52 -7.69
CA GLU A 409 -33.84 -34.12 -8.45
C GLU A 409 -33.39 -34.35 -9.91
N ILE A 410 -33.28 -35.61 -10.28
CA ILE A 410 -32.95 -36.03 -11.64
C ILE A 410 -34.25 -36.06 -12.44
N SER A 411 -34.53 -34.99 -13.17
CA SER A 411 -35.76 -34.81 -13.93
C SER A 411 -35.65 -33.74 -15.03
N ALA A 412 -36.53 -33.83 -16.02
CA ALA A 412 -36.70 -32.83 -17.07
C ALA A 412 -37.34 -31.51 -16.58
N HIS A 413 -37.93 -31.53 -15.38
CA HIS A 413 -38.48 -30.39 -14.67
C HIS A 413 -38.73 -30.76 -13.20
N PRO A 414 -38.30 -29.94 -12.21
CA PRO A 414 -38.44 -30.25 -10.80
C PRO A 414 -39.90 -30.28 -10.36
N LEU A 415 -40.30 -31.38 -9.73
CA LEU A 415 -41.60 -31.55 -9.08
C LEU A 415 -41.48 -31.70 -7.56
N LEU A 416 -40.33 -32.15 -7.08
CA LEU A 416 -40.11 -32.62 -5.70
C LEU A 416 -39.21 -31.69 -4.89
N THR A 417 -38.46 -30.79 -5.53
CA THR A 417 -37.54 -29.86 -4.84
C THR A 417 -38.16 -29.14 -3.65
N GLN A 418 -39.39 -28.62 -3.77
CA GLN A 418 -40.09 -27.95 -2.66
C GLN A 418 -40.50 -28.94 -1.55
N ALA A 419 -41.00 -30.12 -1.91
CA ALA A 419 -41.37 -31.16 -0.94
C ALA A 419 -40.16 -31.66 -0.16
N ILE A 420 -38.99 -31.76 -0.81
CA ILE A 420 -37.70 -32.06 -0.18
C ILE A 420 -37.35 -30.96 0.84
N ILE A 421 -37.39 -29.70 0.43
CA ILE A 421 -37.08 -28.55 1.30
C ILE A 421 -38.00 -28.52 2.53
N ASP A 422 -39.31 -28.65 2.33
CA ASP A 422 -40.30 -28.65 3.42
C ASP A 422 -40.04 -29.78 4.41
N THR A 423 -39.69 -30.97 3.91
CA THR A 423 -39.40 -32.13 4.73
C THR A 423 -38.11 -31.94 5.54
N LEU A 424 -37.04 -31.48 4.92
CA LEU A 424 -35.75 -31.26 5.59
C LEU A 424 -35.85 -30.17 6.66
N HIS A 425 -36.51 -29.05 6.34
CA HIS A 425 -36.77 -27.98 7.31
C HIS A 425 -37.59 -28.46 8.52
N SER A 426 -38.58 -29.32 8.30
CA SER A 426 -39.40 -29.87 9.39
C SER A 426 -38.64 -30.90 10.23
N ALA A 427 -37.78 -31.72 9.60
CA ALA A 427 -37.05 -32.79 10.27
C ALA A 427 -35.88 -32.27 11.11
N GLN A 428 -35.14 -31.26 10.60
CA GLN A 428 -33.99 -30.68 11.29
C GLN A 428 -33.95 -29.15 11.19
N PRO A 429 -34.81 -28.41 11.92
CA PRO A 429 -34.86 -26.95 11.84
C PRO A 429 -33.48 -26.29 12.04
N GLY A 430 -33.07 -25.47 11.08
CA GLY A 430 -31.81 -24.71 11.15
C GLY A 430 -30.57 -25.40 10.56
N ALA A 431 -30.67 -26.66 10.13
CA ALA A 431 -29.62 -27.29 9.34
C ALA A 431 -29.56 -26.69 7.91
N ARG A 432 -28.37 -26.74 7.30
CA ARG A 432 -28.15 -26.22 5.93
C ARG A 432 -28.21 -27.37 4.95
N TYR A 433 -29.03 -27.26 3.93
CA TYR A 433 -29.13 -28.25 2.84
C TYR A 433 -29.29 -27.53 1.51
N THR A 434 -28.98 -28.25 0.44
CA THR A 434 -29.17 -27.79 -0.94
C THR A 434 -30.12 -28.75 -1.64
N SER A 435 -31.21 -28.22 -2.22
CA SER A 435 -32.16 -28.97 -3.04
C SER A 435 -32.16 -28.38 -4.44
N LEU A 436 -31.84 -29.17 -5.46
CA LEU A 436 -31.64 -28.74 -6.85
C LEU A 436 -32.52 -29.56 -7.78
N GLY A 437 -33.07 -28.91 -8.81
CA GLY A 437 -33.55 -29.62 -10.00
C GLY A 437 -32.42 -29.80 -11.01
N THR A 438 -32.58 -30.74 -11.94
CA THR A 438 -31.62 -30.87 -13.06
C THR A 438 -31.93 -29.87 -14.17
N LEU A 439 -33.13 -29.96 -14.75
CA LEU A 439 -33.64 -29.05 -15.80
C LEU A 439 -34.85 -28.26 -15.35
N GLN A 440 -35.31 -27.30 -16.15
CA GLN A 440 -36.52 -26.52 -15.88
C GLN A 440 -37.28 -26.30 -17.19
N ARG A 441 -38.59 -26.58 -17.17
CA ARG A 441 -39.47 -26.38 -18.33
C ARG A 441 -39.42 -24.94 -18.86
N ASP A 442 -39.48 -24.80 -20.18
CA ASP A 442 -39.52 -23.51 -20.90
C ASP A 442 -38.30 -22.61 -20.59
N THR A 443 -37.17 -23.21 -20.21
CA THR A 443 -35.90 -22.53 -20.04
C THR A 443 -34.84 -23.11 -20.95
N ASP A 444 -33.67 -22.50 -20.92
CA ASP A 444 -32.53 -23.00 -21.65
C ASP A 444 -31.87 -24.18 -20.93
N ASP A 445 -31.92 -25.39 -21.51
CA ASP A 445 -31.55 -26.62 -20.80
C ASP A 445 -30.08 -26.60 -20.33
N VAL A 446 -29.18 -26.12 -21.20
CA VAL A 446 -27.73 -26.11 -20.96
C VAL A 446 -27.38 -25.07 -19.90
N VAL A 447 -27.92 -23.85 -20.03
CA VAL A 447 -27.70 -22.80 -19.01
C VAL A 447 -28.25 -23.27 -17.66
N THR A 448 -29.43 -23.87 -17.63
CA THR A 448 -30.06 -24.37 -16.40
C THR A 448 -29.23 -25.49 -15.77
N PHE A 449 -28.85 -26.52 -16.54
CA PHE A 449 -28.02 -27.61 -16.06
C PHE A 449 -26.69 -27.11 -15.48
N ARG A 450 -25.95 -26.29 -16.22
CA ARG A 450 -24.66 -25.73 -15.77
C ARG A 450 -24.79 -24.83 -14.56
N THR A 451 -25.89 -24.08 -14.45
CA THR A 451 -26.18 -23.28 -13.26
C THR A 451 -26.38 -24.17 -12.04
N ASN A 452 -27.17 -25.24 -12.17
CA ASN A 452 -27.42 -26.18 -11.09
C ASN A 452 -26.17 -27.00 -10.75
N LEU A 453 -25.35 -27.36 -11.72
CA LEU A 453 -24.03 -27.96 -11.53
C LEU A 453 -23.13 -27.07 -10.68
N ASN A 454 -23.05 -25.78 -11.00
CA ASN A 454 -22.27 -24.82 -10.20
C ASN A 454 -22.85 -24.62 -8.80
N LYS A 455 -24.17 -24.78 -8.59
CA LYS A 455 -24.80 -24.75 -7.25
C LYS A 455 -24.47 -26.00 -6.42
N ALA A 456 -24.26 -27.16 -7.05
CA ALA A 456 -23.84 -28.38 -6.36
C ALA A 456 -22.41 -28.28 -5.80
N HIS A 457 -21.59 -27.36 -6.32
CA HIS A 457 -20.20 -27.15 -5.92
C HIS A 457 -19.89 -25.67 -5.64
N THR A 458 -20.22 -25.19 -4.45
CA THR A 458 -19.96 -23.80 -4.04
C THR A 458 -18.65 -23.63 -3.25
N ILE A 459 -17.97 -24.74 -2.93
CA ILE A 459 -16.71 -24.74 -2.18
C ILE A 459 -15.47 -24.54 -3.06
N HIS A 460 -15.55 -24.91 -4.33
CA HIS A 460 -14.47 -24.77 -5.30
C HIS A 460 -15.03 -24.30 -6.64
N PRO A 461 -14.34 -23.38 -7.34
CA PRO A 461 -14.72 -22.99 -8.70
C PRO A 461 -14.85 -24.18 -9.65
N PRO A 462 -15.78 -24.14 -10.62
CA PRO A 462 -15.93 -25.20 -11.59
C PRO A 462 -14.64 -25.37 -12.41
N HIS A 463 -14.28 -26.64 -12.66
CA HIS A 463 -13.21 -26.97 -13.59
C HIS A 463 -13.67 -26.65 -15.02
N THR A 464 -12.92 -25.81 -15.73
CA THR A 464 -13.21 -25.44 -17.12
C THR A 464 -12.02 -25.79 -18.03
N PRO A 465 -12.26 -26.12 -19.31
CA PRO A 465 -11.18 -26.40 -20.26
C PRO A 465 -10.18 -25.24 -20.36
N HIS A 466 -8.91 -25.56 -20.61
CA HIS A 466 -7.82 -24.59 -20.78
C HIS A 466 -7.22 -24.71 -22.18
N PRO A 467 -7.90 -24.19 -23.24
CA PRO A 467 -7.33 -24.16 -24.59
C PRO A 467 -6.04 -23.31 -24.66
N PRO A 468 -5.25 -23.43 -25.74
CA PRO A 468 -4.03 -22.64 -25.95
C PRO A 468 -4.30 -21.13 -26.08
N GLU A 469 -3.37 -20.33 -25.58
CA GLU A 469 -3.37 -18.84 -25.53
C GLU A 469 -3.33 -18.19 -26.94
N PRO A 470 -3.66 -16.89 -27.15
CA PRO A 470 -3.43 -15.73 -26.25
C PRO A 470 -4.64 -15.24 -25.43
N HIS A 471 -4.35 -14.49 -24.34
CA HIS A 471 -5.35 -13.93 -23.43
C HIS A 471 -5.78 -12.50 -23.82
N PRO A 472 -7.08 -12.20 -23.87
CA PRO A 472 -7.51 -10.81 -23.92
C PRO A 472 -7.21 -10.10 -22.58
N PRO A 473 -6.67 -8.87 -22.60
CA PRO A 473 -6.53 -8.07 -21.39
C PRO A 473 -7.92 -7.63 -20.92
N ILE A 474 -8.43 -8.28 -19.86
CA ILE A 474 -9.64 -7.83 -19.16
C ILE A 474 -9.24 -6.98 -17.93
N PRO A 475 -10.10 -6.07 -17.43
CA PRO A 475 -9.70 -5.18 -16.37
C PRO A 475 -9.36 -5.93 -15.07
N THR A 476 -8.46 -5.35 -14.30
CA THR A 476 -8.05 -5.90 -13.00
C THR A 476 -9.16 -5.70 -11.97
N THR A 477 -9.28 -6.64 -11.02
CA THR A 477 -10.22 -6.52 -9.90
C THR A 477 -10.08 -5.15 -9.21
N PRO A 478 -11.17 -4.36 -9.08
CA PRO A 478 -11.08 -3.04 -8.49
C PRO A 478 -10.67 -3.14 -7.01
N TRP A 479 -9.84 -2.19 -6.58
CA TRP A 479 -9.55 -2.03 -5.16
C TRP A 479 -10.77 -1.47 -4.45
N GLN A 480 -11.20 -2.16 -3.38
CA GLN A 480 -12.12 -1.56 -2.43
C GLN A 480 -11.31 -0.64 -1.52
N HIS A 481 -11.30 0.66 -1.82
CA HIS A 481 -10.55 1.64 -1.06
C HIS A 481 -11.20 1.85 0.32
N THR A 482 -10.66 1.15 1.32
CA THR A 482 -10.91 1.41 2.74
C THR A 482 -9.66 2.05 3.34
N ARG A 483 -9.85 3.08 4.17
CA ARG A 483 -8.73 3.84 4.73
C ARG A 483 -8.05 3.03 5.84
N HIS A 484 -7.11 2.17 5.47
CA HIS A 484 -6.20 1.46 6.39
C HIS A 484 -4.84 2.17 6.49
N TRP A 485 -4.89 3.49 6.67
CA TRP A 485 -3.69 4.26 6.90
C TRP A 485 -3.32 4.16 8.37
N ILE A 486 -2.14 3.62 8.66
CA ILE A 486 -1.47 3.94 9.92
C ILE A 486 -1.13 5.42 9.79
N THR A 487 -2.03 6.26 10.28
CA THR A 487 -1.65 7.62 10.62
C THR A 487 -0.77 7.41 11.83
N THR A 488 0.53 7.25 11.60
CA THR A 488 1.47 7.66 12.61
C THR A 488 1.08 9.12 12.82
N LYS A 489 0.34 9.36 13.90
CA LYS A 489 0.71 10.51 14.72
C LYS A 489 2.16 10.21 15.08
N TYR A 490 3.09 10.51 14.16
CA TYR A 490 4.21 11.31 14.58
C TYR A 490 3.52 12.38 15.38
N PRO A 491 3.63 12.38 16.73
CA PRO A 491 3.24 13.58 17.42
C PRO A 491 3.97 14.66 16.63
N ALA A 492 3.22 15.59 16.06
CA ALA A 492 3.81 16.82 15.54
C ALA A 492 4.32 17.62 16.77
N GLY A 493 5.13 16.97 17.61
CA GLY A 493 5.20 17.11 19.06
C GLY A 493 6.31 16.26 19.69
N SER A 494 7.19 15.63 18.90
CA SER A 494 8.53 15.25 19.39
C SER A 494 9.65 16.13 18.81
N VAL A 495 9.30 17.22 18.13
CA VAL A 495 10.28 18.28 17.79
C VAL A 495 9.71 19.62 18.26
N GLY A 496 9.91 19.89 19.54
CA GLY A 496 9.60 21.13 20.24
C GLY A 496 8.12 21.32 20.59
N SER A 497 7.81 21.41 21.89
CA SER A 497 6.57 22.06 22.35
C SER A 497 6.56 23.54 21.94
N ALA A 498 5.41 24.21 22.04
CA ALA A 498 5.41 25.67 22.04
C ALA A 498 6.40 26.18 23.14
N PRO A 499 7.06 27.32 22.93
CA PRO A 499 7.95 27.87 23.93
C PRO A 499 7.21 28.20 25.23
N ARG A 500 7.89 28.10 26.38
CA ARG A 500 7.36 28.55 27.67
C ARG A 500 7.08 30.06 27.61
N ALA A 501 5.99 30.49 28.25
CA ALA A 501 5.58 31.90 28.26
C ALA A 501 6.74 32.84 28.64
N GLY A 502 6.92 33.90 27.86
CA GLY A 502 7.99 34.88 28.02
C GLY A 502 9.39 34.46 27.57
N THR A 503 9.60 33.20 27.15
CA THR A 503 10.92 32.67 26.71
C THR A 503 10.81 31.91 25.40
N LEU A 504 11.96 31.52 24.82
CA LEU A 504 12.06 30.57 23.72
C LEU A 504 12.43 29.14 24.18
N LEU A 505 12.43 28.88 25.49
CA LEU A 505 12.75 27.56 26.04
C LEU A 505 11.60 26.58 25.84
N GLY A 506 11.94 25.35 25.50
CA GLY A 506 10.97 24.25 25.40
C GLY A 506 11.38 23.07 26.25
N GLN A 507 11.34 21.87 25.69
CA GLN A 507 11.71 20.65 26.41
C GLN A 507 13.23 20.63 26.64
N HIS A 508 13.63 20.42 27.90
CA HIS A 508 15.03 20.27 28.32
C HIS A 508 15.47 18.80 28.20
N THR A 509 16.63 18.58 27.61
CA THR A 509 17.28 17.27 27.50
C THR A 509 18.76 17.42 27.86
N THR A 510 19.25 16.52 28.71
CA THR A 510 20.67 16.41 29.05
C THR A 510 21.33 15.41 28.10
N VAL A 511 22.35 15.83 27.37
CA VAL A 511 23.10 14.98 26.42
C VAL A 511 24.42 14.60 27.05
N ALA A 512 24.60 13.30 27.32
CA ALA A 512 25.84 12.76 27.87
C ALA A 512 26.89 12.59 26.76
N THR A 513 28.09 13.14 26.94
CA THR A 513 29.22 12.95 26.04
C THR A 513 30.01 11.69 26.40
N VAL A 514 30.56 11.00 25.40
CA VAL A 514 31.28 9.70 25.54
C VAL A 514 32.65 9.85 26.25
N SER A 515 33.04 11.05 26.66
CA SER A 515 34.27 11.33 27.43
C SER A 515 33.94 12.20 28.65
N ALA A 516 34.85 12.25 29.63
CA ALA A 516 34.71 12.85 30.98
C ALA A 516 34.45 14.38 31.03
N SER A 517 33.88 14.96 29.97
CA SER A 517 33.37 16.32 29.93
C SER A 517 31.99 16.40 30.60
N PRO A 518 31.63 17.55 31.22
CA PRO A 518 30.31 17.76 31.77
C PRO A 518 29.24 17.67 30.66
N PRO A 519 28.02 17.21 31.00
CA PRO A 519 26.96 17.02 30.01
C PRO A 519 26.57 18.35 29.36
N SER A 520 26.31 18.33 28.05
CA SER A 520 25.72 19.47 27.35
C SER A 520 24.21 19.46 27.53
N HIS A 521 23.62 20.63 27.75
CA HIS A 521 22.20 20.83 27.95
C HIS A 521 21.56 21.40 26.68
N LEU A 522 20.43 20.81 26.30
CA LEU A 522 19.69 21.16 25.09
C LEU A 522 18.25 21.50 25.44
N TRP A 523 17.78 22.67 25.04
CA TRP A 523 16.35 23.02 25.04
C TRP A 523 15.87 23.19 23.60
N GLN A 524 14.72 22.60 23.27
CA GLN A 524 14.10 22.73 21.95
C GLN A 524 12.63 23.13 22.03
N ALA A 525 12.26 24.14 21.24
CA ALA A 525 10.89 24.66 21.16
C ALA A 525 10.53 24.99 19.70
N ARG A 526 9.25 24.95 19.36
CA ARG A 526 8.75 25.37 18.04
C ARG A 526 8.09 26.73 18.14
N LEU A 527 8.77 27.77 17.63
CA LEU A 527 8.20 29.10 17.51
C LEU A 527 7.28 29.15 16.29
N ALA A 528 5.99 29.42 16.49
CA ALA A 528 5.02 29.61 15.41
C ALA A 528 4.42 31.03 15.48
N PRO A 529 4.03 31.64 14.33
CA PRO A 529 3.51 33.00 14.31
C PRO A 529 2.25 33.22 15.17
N ASP A 530 1.43 32.19 15.32
CA ASP A 530 0.20 32.14 16.11
C ASP A 530 0.41 31.73 17.58
N ALA A 531 1.63 31.32 17.95
CA ALA A 531 1.99 30.84 19.28
C ALA A 531 3.28 31.49 19.80
N LYS A 532 3.38 32.82 19.71
CA LYS A 532 4.51 33.60 20.24
C LYS A 532 4.50 33.61 21.78
N PRO A 533 5.67 33.64 22.43
CA PRO A 533 5.75 33.60 23.89
C PRO A 533 5.44 34.95 24.57
N TYR A 534 5.08 35.98 23.82
CA TYR A 534 4.71 37.31 24.30
C TYR A 534 3.36 37.71 23.69
N GLN A 535 2.54 38.44 24.46
CA GLN A 535 1.14 38.72 24.09
C GLN A 535 0.99 39.92 23.16
N GLY A 536 1.89 40.91 23.27
CA GLY A 536 1.88 42.08 22.40
C GLY A 536 2.54 41.84 21.05
N GLY A 537 2.67 42.90 20.26
CA GLY A 537 3.42 42.89 19.00
C GLY A 537 4.79 43.56 19.18
N HIS A 538 5.78 43.12 18.41
CA HIS A 538 7.07 43.79 18.31
C HIS A 538 7.55 43.76 16.86
N ARG A 539 7.23 44.84 16.13
CA ARG A 539 7.43 44.90 14.68
C ARG A 539 8.40 45.99 14.31
N PHE A 540 9.46 45.62 13.60
CA PHE A 540 10.33 46.59 12.93
C PHE A 540 9.83 46.73 11.50
N HIS A 541 9.37 47.93 11.12
CA HIS A 541 8.81 48.19 9.79
C HIS A 541 7.82 47.10 9.32
N GLN A 542 6.85 46.73 10.17
CA GLN A 542 5.81 45.72 9.94
C GLN A 542 6.27 44.25 9.96
N VAL A 543 7.57 43.96 10.16
CA VAL A 543 8.06 42.58 10.30
C VAL A 543 8.13 42.20 11.77
N GLU A 544 7.48 41.09 12.14
CA GLU A 544 7.50 40.60 13.53
C GLU A 544 8.86 40.01 13.91
N VAL A 545 9.51 40.61 14.90
CA VAL A 545 10.82 40.21 15.41
C VAL A 545 10.70 39.85 16.88
N VAL A 546 11.26 38.70 17.28
CA VAL A 546 11.33 38.34 18.69
C VAL A 546 12.12 39.40 19.46
N PRO A 547 11.55 40.00 20.52
CA PRO A 547 12.20 41.05 21.28
C PRO A 547 13.50 40.59 21.92
N ALA A 548 14.48 41.48 22.03
CA ALA A 548 15.73 41.19 22.74
C ALA A 548 15.48 40.84 24.22
N SER A 549 14.44 41.40 24.85
CA SER A 549 14.00 41.06 26.20
C SER A 549 13.64 39.57 26.35
N VAL A 550 12.96 39.00 25.36
CA VAL A 550 12.61 37.57 25.30
C VAL A 550 13.85 36.71 25.09
N VAL A 551 14.78 37.14 24.23
CA VAL A 551 16.06 36.44 24.01
C VAL A 551 16.90 36.43 25.30
N LEU A 552 17.02 37.57 25.97
CA LEU A 552 17.73 37.70 27.25
C LEU A 552 17.08 36.86 28.34
N HIS A 553 15.75 36.93 28.46
CA HIS A 553 15.02 36.10 29.41
C HIS A 553 15.26 34.61 29.15
N THR A 554 15.29 34.19 27.88
CA THR A 554 15.55 32.79 27.48
C THR A 554 16.92 32.30 27.97
N ILE A 555 17.99 33.04 27.69
CA ILE A 555 19.35 32.61 28.06
C ILE A 555 19.60 32.77 29.57
N LEU A 556 19.00 33.75 30.24
CA LEU A 556 19.06 33.89 31.69
C LEU A 556 18.32 32.76 32.40
N SER A 557 17.10 32.42 31.98
CA SER A 557 16.34 31.31 32.55
C SER A 557 17.08 29.97 32.39
N ALA A 558 17.66 29.71 31.22
CA ALA A 558 18.47 28.52 31.00
C ALA A 558 19.75 28.53 31.88
N ALA A 559 20.42 29.68 32.04
CA ALA A 559 21.58 29.80 32.92
C ALA A 559 21.21 29.57 34.40
N THR A 560 20.07 30.09 34.86
CA THR A 560 19.55 29.87 36.22
C THR A 560 19.16 28.42 36.46
N GLU A 561 18.55 27.73 35.48
CA GLU A 561 18.30 26.28 35.54
C GLU A 561 19.60 25.47 35.72
N LEU A 562 20.74 26.00 35.26
CA LEU A 562 22.08 25.42 35.43
C LEU A 562 22.84 25.94 36.66
N GLY A 563 22.24 26.82 37.47
CA GLY A 563 22.84 27.37 38.69
C GLY A 563 23.73 28.60 38.51
N TYR A 564 23.68 29.26 37.35
CA TYR A 564 24.40 30.52 37.09
C TYR A 564 23.48 31.73 37.28
N SER A 565 24.00 32.78 37.93
CA SER A 565 23.27 34.01 38.28
C SER A 565 23.59 35.20 37.39
N ALA A 566 24.62 35.07 36.53
CA ALA A 566 25.05 36.12 35.62
C ALA A 566 25.50 35.54 34.27
N LEU A 567 25.43 36.39 33.23
CA LEU A 567 25.99 36.16 31.92
C LEU A 567 26.99 37.27 31.59
N SER A 568 28.08 36.92 30.93
CA SER A 568 29.05 37.87 30.38
C SER A 568 29.19 37.69 28.87
N GLU A 569 29.72 38.70 28.19
CA GLU A 569 29.97 38.67 26.75
C GLU A 569 28.73 38.27 25.94
N VAL A 570 27.56 38.81 26.29
CA VAL A 570 26.32 38.57 25.54
C VAL A 570 26.44 39.28 24.20
N ARG A 571 26.35 38.53 23.10
CA ARG A 571 26.45 39.06 21.73
C ARG A 571 25.22 38.67 20.93
N PHE A 572 24.54 39.68 20.39
CA PHE A 572 23.43 39.49 19.45
C PHE A 572 24.01 39.47 18.03
N GLU A 573 23.85 38.35 17.34
CA GLU A 573 24.40 38.14 16.00
C GLU A 573 23.34 38.41 14.91
N GLN A 574 22.13 37.89 15.11
CA GLN A 574 21.03 37.95 14.12
C GLN A 574 19.67 38.03 14.82
N PRO A 575 18.70 38.81 14.31
CA PRO A 575 17.34 38.82 14.84
C PRO A 575 16.61 37.50 14.56
N ILE A 576 15.61 37.18 15.38
CA ILE A 576 14.73 36.03 15.15
C ILE A 576 13.42 36.56 14.60
N PHE A 577 13.10 36.23 13.34
CA PHE A 577 11.83 36.59 12.74
C PHE A 577 10.74 35.59 13.14
N ALA A 578 9.61 36.09 13.65
CA ALA A 578 8.47 35.29 14.12
C ALA A 578 7.32 35.25 13.09
N ASP A 579 7.59 35.62 11.84
CA ASP A 579 6.67 35.64 10.71
C ASP A 579 6.44 34.24 10.09
N ARG A 580 7.37 33.30 10.33
CA ARG A 580 7.30 31.92 9.87
C ARG A 580 7.63 30.94 11.01
N PRO A 581 7.12 29.70 10.94
CA PRO A 581 7.50 28.68 11.91
C PRO A 581 9.01 28.42 11.92
N ARG A 582 9.60 28.36 13.12
CA ARG A 582 11.02 28.05 13.34
C ARG A 582 11.17 27.04 14.47
N LEU A 583 12.15 26.16 14.34
CA LEU A 583 12.65 25.37 15.45
C LEU A 583 13.70 26.20 16.18
N ILE A 584 13.50 26.44 17.46
CA ILE A 584 14.46 27.10 18.34
C ILE A 584 15.25 26.04 19.10
N GLN A 585 16.55 26.27 19.20
CA GLN A 585 17.47 25.46 19.96
C GLN A 585 18.32 26.34 20.86
N VAL A 586 18.35 26.01 22.15
CA VAL A 586 19.30 26.58 23.11
C VAL A 586 20.25 25.47 23.53
N VAL A 587 21.54 25.70 23.38
CA VAL A 587 22.61 24.77 23.79
C VAL A 587 23.46 25.46 24.82
N ALA A 588 23.69 24.79 25.95
CA ALA A 588 24.61 25.25 26.98
C ALA A 588 25.54 24.12 27.42
N ASP A 589 26.80 24.45 27.66
CA ASP A 589 27.73 23.62 28.42
C ASP A 589 28.01 24.28 29.78
N ASN A 590 29.15 24.01 30.41
CA ASN A 590 29.53 24.63 31.69
C ASN A 590 30.27 25.98 31.56
N ARG A 591 30.41 26.54 30.35
CA ARG A 591 31.13 27.78 30.06
C ARG A 591 30.33 28.76 29.21
N ALA A 592 29.55 28.27 28.26
CA ALA A 592 28.87 29.08 27.27
C ALA A 592 27.44 28.59 27.02
N ILE A 593 26.61 29.52 26.57
CA ILE A 593 25.24 29.28 26.13
C ILE A 593 25.01 29.96 24.77
N SER A 594 24.28 29.30 23.89
CA SER A 594 23.94 29.82 22.57
C SER A 594 22.49 29.52 22.21
N LEU A 595 21.87 30.42 21.44
CA LEU A 595 20.54 30.24 20.87
C LEU A 595 20.65 30.28 19.35
N ALA A 596 20.10 29.26 18.69
CA ALA A 596 20.01 29.16 17.24
C ALA A 596 18.59 28.79 16.79
N SER A 597 18.27 29.07 15.53
CA SER A 597 17.02 28.64 14.91
C SER A 597 17.21 28.00 13.54
N SER A 598 16.24 27.19 13.14
CA SER A 598 16.20 26.53 11.84
C SER A 598 14.78 26.45 11.26
N PRO A 599 14.59 26.44 9.92
CA PRO A 599 13.28 26.27 9.30
C PRO A 599 12.62 24.91 9.59
N ALA A 600 13.40 23.85 9.89
CA ALA A 600 12.87 22.50 10.06
C ALA A 600 13.72 21.60 10.99
N ALA A 601 13.07 20.57 11.54
CA ALA A 601 13.72 19.50 12.29
C ALA A 601 14.66 18.67 11.39
N GLY A 602 15.83 18.27 11.92
CA GLY A 602 16.81 17.47 11.16
C GLY A 602 17.67 18.29 10.18
N THR A 603 17.59 19.62 10.24
CA THR A 603 18.50 20.50 9.50
C THR A 603 19.93 20.28 10.00
N PRO A 604 20.91 20.03 9.12
CA PRO A 604 22.32 19.86 9.50
C PRO A 604 22.84 21.11 10.24
N SER A 605 23.76 20.93 11.20
CA SER A 605 24.18 21.97 12.15
C SER A 605 24.75 23.24 11.50
N ASP A 606 25.39 23.12 10.33
CA ASP A 606 25.93 24.21 9.52
C ASP A 606 24.87 25.13 8.90
N ARG A 607 23.60 24.69 8.87
CA ARG A 607 22.46 25.44 8.34
C ARG A 607 21.58 26.08 9.43
N TRP A 608 21.97 25.99 10.71
CA TRP A 608 21.30 26.70 11.79
C TRP A 608 21.76 28.16 11.84
N THR A 609 20.81 29.08 11.97
CA THR A 609 21.11 30.50 12.16
C THR A 609 21.33 30.75 13.65
N ARG A 610 22.54 31.13 14.03
CA ARG A 610 22.85 31.53 15.42
C ARG A 610 22.41 32.97 15.65
N HIS A 611 21.78 33.22 16.80
CA HIS A 611 21.15 34.49 17.13
C HIS A 611 21.81 35.18 18.31
N VAL A 612 22.15 34.42 19.36
CA VAL A 612 22.83 34.95 20.54
C VAL A 612 23.85 33.96 21.09
N THR A 613 24.93 34.49 21.66
CA THR A 613 25.90 33.74 22.46
C THR A 613 26.20 34.49 23.75
N ALA A 614 26.48 33.78 24.83
CA ALA A 614 26.94 34.36 26.09
C ALA A 614 27.83 33.36 26.87
N GLN A 615 28.62 33.86 27.81
CA GLN A 615 29.38 33.06 28.76
C GLN A 615 28.64 32.97 30.10
N LEU A 616 28.69 31.80 30.74
CA LEU A 616 28.04 31.52 32.02
C LEU A 616 28.96 31.96 33.18
N SER A 617 28.44 32.73 34.14
CA SER A 617 29.19 33.18 35.32
C SER A 617 28.42 32.91 36.62
N SER A 618 29.12 32.38 37.63
CA SER A 618 28.54 32.02 38.93
C SER A 618 28.43 33.20 39.91
N SER A 619 29.12 34.31 39.63
CA SER A 619 29.10 35.53 40.45
C SER A 619 29.09 36.77 39.55
N PRO A 620 28.35 37.84 39.92
CA PRO A 620 28.58 39.15 39.32
C PRO A 620 30.02 39.57 39.61
N SER A 621 30.76 40.06 38.62
CA SER A 621 32.13 40.55 38.85
C SER A 621 32.11 41.67 39.91
N ASP A 622 33.05 41.61 40.85
CA ASP A 622 33.15 42.41 42.09
C ASP A 622 33.41 43.92 41.90
N SER A 623 33.10 44.47 40.72
CA SER A 623 33.34 45.87 40.33
C SER A 623 32.09 46.75 40.41
N ALA A 624 30.96 46.25 40.91
CA ALA A 624 29.74 47.05 41.13
C ALA A 624 29.79 47.87 42.44
N SER A 625 30.69 47.51 43.37
CA SER A 625 30.91 48.24 44.63
C SER A 625 31.56 49.61 44.43
N SER A 626 32.25 49.84 43.31
CA SER A 626 32.98 51.09 43.05
C SER A 626 32.11 52.26 42.57
N LEU A 627 30.91 51.98 42.06
CA LEU A 627 29.95 53.01 41.62
C LEU A 627 29.16 53.63 42.80
N ASN A 628 29.01 52.90 43.90
CA ASN A 628 28.32 53.38 45.11
C ASN A 628 29.22 54.23 46.04
N GLU A 629 30.56 54.15 45.92
CA GLU A 629 31.47 54.94 46.76
C GLU A 629 31.73 56.36 46.20
N HIS A 630 31.67 56.57 44.88
CA HIS A 630 31.92 57.89 44.30
C HIS A 630 30.75 58.89 44.40
N HIS A 631 29.53 58.43 44.70
CA HIS A 631 28.37 59.32 44.92
C HIS A 631 28.07 59.65 46.40
N ARG A 632 28.78 59.04 47.36
CA ARG A 632 28.60 59.35 48.80
C ARG A 632 29.67 60.27 49.41
N ALA A 633 30.65 60.72 48.63
CA ALA A 633 31.79 61.48 49.16
C ALA A 633 31.81 62.99 48.87
N ASN A 634 30.82 63.58 48.18
CA ASN A 634 30.71 65.04 48.05
C ASN A 634 29.31 65.53 48.45
N GLY A 635 29.22 66.14 49.63
CA GLY A 635 28.02 66.79 50.14
C GLY A 635 27.67 68.07 49.36
N GLN A 636 27.18 67.92 48.14
CA GLN A 636 26.41 68.96 47.45
C GLN A 636 24.91 68.64 47.56
N PRO A 637 24.05 69.66 47.76
CA PRO A 637 22.60 69.44 47.77
C PRO A 637 22.15 68.92 46.39
N PRO A 638 21.10 68.08 46.31
CA PRO A 638 20.61 67.60 45.03
C PRO A 638 20.22 68.80 44.16
N GLU A 639 20.94 69.00 43.06
CA GLU A 639 20.51 69.90 42.01
C GLU A 639 19.10 69.50 41.56
N ARG A 640 18.27 70.49 41.23
CA ARG A 640 16.85 70.33 40.93
C ARG A 640 16.65 69.26 39.84
N ALA A 641 16.21 68.07 40.24
CA ALA A 641 15.68 67.09 39.32
C ALA A 641 14.42 67.68 38.67
N HIS A 642 14.44 67.83 37.35
CA HIS A 642 13.26 68.21 36.59
C HIS A 642 12.41 66.96 36.40
N ARG A 643 11.25 66.91 37.06
CA ARG A 643 10.23 65.92 36.73
C ARG A 643 9.61 66.36 35.41
N ASP A 644 10.00 65.70 34.33
CA ASP A 644 9.51 66.00 33.00
C ASP A 644 8.11 65.40 32.78
N LEU A 645 7.40 65.91 31.78
CA LEU A 645 6.19 65.25 31.29
C LEU A 645 6.56 63.83 30.83
N ILE A 646 5.75 62.84 31.23
CA ILE A 646 5.94 61.46 30.80
C ILE A 646 5.77 61.44 29.27
N PRO A 647 6.81 61.06 28.51
CA PRO A 647 6.72 61.04 27.05
C PRO A 647 5.74 59.96 26.58
N ASP A 648 5.12 60.18 25.42
CA ASP A 648 4.33 59.13 24.77
C ASP A 648 5.28 58.06 24.21
N LEU A 649 5.38 56.96 24.94
CA LEU A 649 6.27 55.85 24.60
C LEU A 649 5.92 55.22 23.25
N ALA A 650 4.63 55.15 22.88
CA ALA A 650 4.21 54.56 21.62
C ALA A 650 4.62 55.45 20.44
N GLU A 651 4.50 56.78 20.59
CA GLU A 651 4.95 57.74 19.58
C GLU A 651 6.48 57.68 19.40
N LEU A 652 7.24 57.62 20.49
CA LEU A 652 8.70 57.53 20.43
C LEU A 652 9.21 56.25 19.77
N LEU A 653 8.56 55.11 20.04
CA LEU A 653 8.89 53.84 19.39
C LEU A 653 8.51 53.87 17.91
N ALA A 654 7.33 54.42 17.57
CA ALA A 654 6.88 54.55 16.19
C ALA A 654 7.80 55.45 15.35
N MET A 655 8.30 56.55 15.91
CA MET A 655 9.29 57.42 15.26
C MET A 655 10.58 56.68 14.89
N ARG A 656 10.91 55.61 15.63
CA ARG A 656 12.08 54.75 15.41
C ARG A 656 11.75 53.52 14.57
N GLY A 657 10.55 53.43 13.99
CA GLY A 657 10.13 52.31 13.15
C GLY A 657 9.69 51.05 13.91
N ILE A 658 9.46 51.17 15.23
CA ILE A 658 9.01 50.07 16.10
C ILE A 658 7.51 50.23 16.37
N ASP A 659 6.73 49.20 16.04
CA ASP A 659 5.30 49.12 16.32
C ASP A 659 4.99 48.02 17.34
N GLY A 660 4.22 48.40 18.37
CA GLY A 660 3.82 47.55 19.48
C GLY A 660 4.82 47.50 20.63
N LEU A 661 4.32 47.01 21.77
CA LEU A 661 5.11 46.64 22.93
C LEU A 661 4.88 45.15 23.21
N PRO A 662 5.92 44.32 23.41
CA PRO A 662 5.75 42.88 23.57
C PRO A 662 5.07 42.49 24.90
N PHE A 663 5.31 43.27 25.94
CA PHE A 663 4.76 43.08 27.28
C PHE A 663 4.05 44.35 27.78
N SER A 664 3.05 44.17 28.63
CA SER A 664 2.33 45.28 29.26
C SER A 664 3.12 45.82 30.45
N TRP A 665 3.56 47.07 30.38
CA TRP A 665 4.11 47.86 31.49
C TRP A 665 3.90 49.35 31.16
N THR A 666 3.90 50.21 32.17
CA THR A 666 3.68 51.66 31.97
C THR A 666 4.71 52.50 32.71
N VAL A 667 4.94 53.73 32.24
CA VAL A 667 5.83 54.68 32.91
C VAL A 667 5.02 55.51 33.90
N ALA A 668 5.39 55.46 35.17
CA ALA A 668 4.78 56.22 36.27
C ALA A 668 5.45 57.58 36.50
N SER A 669 6.75 57.71 36.20
CA SER A 669 7.46 58.99 36.22
C SER A 669 8.72 58.94 35.37
N TRP A 670 9.07 60.09 34.77
CA TRP A 670 10.27 60.30 33.96
C TRP A 670 11.07 61.44 34.58
N THR A 671 12.30 61.16 35.02
CA THR A 671 13.14 62.16 35.69
C THR A 671 14.53 62.17 35.07
N GLN A 672 14.84 63.23 34.35
CA GLN A 672 16.17 63.44 33.79
C GLN A 672 17.08 64.09 34.85
N HIS A 673 18.21 63.46 35.15
CA HIS A 673 19.30 64.04 35.93
C HIS A 673 20.45 64.46 34.99
N SER A 674 21.42 65.21 35.52
CA SER A 674 22.56 65.72 34.75
C SER A 674 23.47 64.62 34.19
N SER A 675 23.49 63.43 34.82
CA SER A 675 24.34 62.30 34.45
C SER A 675 23.59 61.00 34.17
N ASN A 676 22.31 60.89 34.52
CA ASN A 676 21.52 59.68 34.32
C ASN A 676 20.03 60.00 34.12
N LEU A 677 19.27 59.01 33.65
CA LEU A 677 17.83 59.05 33.51
C LEU A 677 17.22 58.04 34.48
N THR A 678 16.25 58.47 35.29
CA THR A 678 15.52 57.60 36.21
C THR A 678 14.06 57.55 35.81
N VAL A 679 13.58 56.34 35.54
CA VAL A 679 12.20 56.07 35.11
C VAL A 679 11.55 55.12 36.10
N ALA A 680 10.44 55.54 36.71
CA ALA A 680 9.62 54.63 37.51
C ALA A 680 8.62 53.93 36.58
N ILE A 681 8.55 52.60 36.67
CA ILE A 681 7.67 51.77 35.86
C ILE A 681 6.68 51.01 36.75
N ASP A 682 5.46 50.84 36.24
CA ASP A 682 4.44 49.98 36.81
C ASP A 682 4.31 48.71 35.97
N LEU A 683 4.49 47.56 36.61
CA LEU A 683 4.34 46.22 36.06
C LEU A 683 2.93 45.67 36.37
N PRO A 684 2.44 44.68 35.61
CA PRO A 684 1.15 44.03 35.88
C PRO A 684 1.13 43.32 37.24
N GLU A 685 -0.03 43.32 37.92
CA GLU A 685 -0.21 42.69 39.25
C GLU A 685 -0.01 41.16 39.25
N ALA A 686 -0.19 40.51 38.09
CA ALA A 686 -0.01 39.07 37.92
C ALA A 686 0.90 38.80 36.71
N LEU A 687 2.18 38.57 36.97
CA LEU A 687 3.12 38.06 35.98
C LEU A 687 2.92 36.53 35.84
N PRO A 688 3.03 35.95 34.62
CA PRO A 688 3.12 34.50 34.47
C PRO A 688 4.24 33.96 35.35
N GLU A 689 3.97 32.95 36.18
CA GLU A 689 4.85 32.34 37.19
C GLU A 689 6.33 32.79 37.15
N GLY A 690 6.69 33.81 37.94
CA GLY A 690 8.08 34.23 38.13
C GLY A 690 8.78 34.88 36.91
N SER A 691 8.05 35.26 35.86
CA SER A 691 8.63 35.85 34.65
C SER A 691 9.17 37.26 34.88
N ILE A 692 10.46 37.47 34.60
CA ILE A 692 11.12 38.79 34.54
C ILE A 692 10.99 39.46 33.16
N GLY A 693 10.23 38.86 32.23
CA GLY A 693 10.10 39.31 30.84
C GLY A 693 9.71 40.78 30.71
N PRO A 694 8.63 41.26 31.36
CA PRO A 694 8.23 42.67 31.32
C PRO A 694 9.26 43.63 31.93
N LEU A 695 10.01 43.18 32.95
CA LEU A 695 11.07 43.98 33.58
C LEU A 695 12.27 44.18 32.62
N LEU A 696 12.72 43.08 32.00
CA LEU A 696 13.75 43.12 30.96
C LEU A 696 13.29 43.95 29.76
N ASP A 697 12.02 43.84 29.40
CA ASP A 697 11.41 44.58 28.31
C ASP A 697 11.45 46.08 28.54
N ALA A 698 11.01 46.53 29.72
CA ALA A 698 11.10 47.92 30.11
C ALA A 698 12.56 48.41 30.15
N ALA A 699 13.47 47.62 30.74
CA ALA A 699 14.89 47.97 30.81
C ALA A 699 15.51 48.19 29.41
N VAL A 700 15.27 47.28 28.47
CA VAL A 700 15.80 47.35 27.10
C VAL A 700 15.14 48.48 26.29
N HIS A 701 13.83 48.66 26.37
CA HIS A 701 13.18 49.74 25.62
C HIS A 701 13.55 51.12 26.17
N LEU A 702 13.58 51.29 27.49
CA LEU A 702 13.95 52.57 28.10
C LEU A 702 15.43 52.90 27.87
N ALA A 703 16.34 51.91 27.87
CA ALA A 703 17.75 52.15 27.55
C ALA A 703 17.94 52.64 26.09
N ALA A 704 17.19 52.09 25.14
CA ALA A 704 17.16 52.58 23.76
C ALA A 704 16.62 54.02 23.65
N LEU A 705 15.80 54.45 24.62
CA LEU A 705 15.24 55.80 24.75
C LEU A 705 16.04 56.69 25.71
N SER A 706 17.25 56.28 26.12
CA SER A 706 18.11 57.11 26.95
C SER A 706 18.51 58.41 26.24
N ASP A 707 18.42 58.47 24.91
CA ASP A 707 18.35 59.69 24.11
C ASP A 707 16.99 59.83 23.43
N VAL A 708 16.14 60.68 23.99
CA VAL A 708 14.80 60.89 23.43
C VAL A 708 14.85 61.66 22.11
N ALA A 709 15.90 62.46 21.89
CA ALA A 709 16.07 63.30 20.69
C ALA A 709 16.59 62.51 19.48
N ASP A 710 17.25 61.36 19.69
CA ASP A 710 17.73 60.52 18.61
C ASP A 710 16.65 59.55 18.12
N SER A 711 16.12 59.79 16.93
CA SER A 711 15.04 59.00 16.31
C SER A 711 15.52 57.80 15.48
N ARG A 712 16.79 57.42 15.53
CA ARG A 712 17.29 56.23 14.81
C ARG A 712 16.75 54.94 15.43
N LEU A 713 16.63 53.90 14.60
CA LEU A 713 16.26 52.56 15.07
C LEU A 713 17.44 51.92 15.77
N TYR A 714 17.31 51.66 17.07
CA TYR A 714 18.35 51.03 17.88
C TYR A 714 18.07 49.54 18.09
N VAL A 715 19.06 48.70 17.77
CA VAL A 715 19.03 47.26 18.06
C VAL A 715 20.15 46.85 19.02
N PRO A 716 19.88 46.04 20.06
CA PRO A 716 20.93 45.54 20.93
C PRO A 716 21.98 44.76 20.16
N ALA A 717 23.25 45.08 20.38
CA ALA A 717 24.40 44.43 19.74
C ALA A 717 25.19 43.57 20.74
N SER A 718 25.43 44.09 21.94
CA SER A 718 26.15 43.35 22.98
C SER A 718 25.86 43.85 24.40
N ILE A 719 26.09 42.99 25.39
CA ILE A 719 26.11 43.34 26.80
C ILE A 719 27.38 42.73 27.40
N GLU A 720 28.20 43.54 28.06
CA GLU A 720 29.42 43.07 28.71
C GLU A 720 29.06 42.11 29.86
N GLN A 721 28.09 42.50 30.68
CA GLN A 721 27.61 41.67 31.78
C GLN A 721 26.14 41.95 32.09
N ILE A 722 25.37 40.90 32.34
CA ILE A 722 24.00 40.98 32.87
C ILE A 722 23.89 40.05 34.07
N SER A 723 23.33 40.55 35.18
CA SER A 723 23.14 39.76 36.40
C SER A 723 21.74 39.94 36.95
N LEU A 724 21.18 38.86 37.47
CA LEU A 724 19.90 38.86 38.17
C LEU A 724 20.15 38.77 39.68
N GLY A 725 19.51 39.66 40.45
CA GLY A 725 19.43 39.58 41.90
C GLY A 725 18.14 38.87 42.35
N ASP A 726 17.84 38.95 43.65
CA ASP A 726 16.55 38.47 44.18
C ASP A 726 15.38 39.20 43.50
N VAL A 727 14.37 38.44 43.08
CA VAL A 727 13.27 38.92 42.23
C VAL A 727 12.39 39.93 42.98
N VAL A 728 12.17 41.09 42.35
CA VAL A 728 11.23 42.13 42.84
C VAL A 728 9.81 41.58 42.83
N THR A 729 9.16 41.57 43.99
CA THR A 729 7.76 41.11 44.16
C THR A 729 6.74 42.26 44.16
N GLY A 730 7.19 43.52 44.06
CA GLY A 730 6.34 44.70 44.04
C GLY A 730 5.95 45.16 42.63
N PRO A 731 4.75 45.77 42.44
CA PRO A 731 4.26 46.21 41.13
C PRO A 731 4.98 47.45 40.56
N ARG A 732 5.81 48.15 41.36
CA ARG A 732 6.52 49.36 40.94
C ARG A 732 8.02 49.21 41.10
N SER A 733 8.76 49.46 40.02
CA SER A 733 10.22 49.38 39.95
C SER A 733 10.82 50.68 39.40
N SER A 734 12.06 50.98 39.74
CA SER A 734 12.81 52.13 39.20
C SER A 734 13.92 51.64 38.29
N VAL A 735 13.93 52.09 37.04
CA VAL A 735 14.97 51.85 36.04
C VAL A 735 15.88 53.08 36.00
N THR A 736 17.14 52.89 36.34
CA THR A 736 18.18 53.93 36.24
C THR A 736 19.08 53.62 35.05
N LEU A 737 19.23 54.60 34.17
CA LEU A 737 19.97 54.51 32.91
C LEU A 737 21.12 55.51 32.95
N ASN A 738 22.34 55.01 32.86
CA ASN A 738 23.54 55.84 32.78
C ASN A 738 24.17 55.65 31.41
N ARG A 739 24.13 56.68 30.56
CA ARG A 739 24.73 56.60 29.23
C ARG A 739 26.25 56.76 29.35
N THR A 740 26.99 55.75 28.91
CA THR A 740 28.46 55.71 29.04
C THR A 740 29.17 56.04 27.74
N ALA A 741 28.54 55.84 26.58
CA ALA A 741 29.04 56.25 25.27
C ALA A 741 27.91 56.59 24.28
N HIS A 742 28.20 57.48 23.34
CA HIS A 742 27.35 57.81 22.20
C HIS A 742 28.25 58.20 21.02
N ASP A 743 28.13 57.50 19.90
CA ASP A 743 28.85 57.73 18.66
C ASP A 743 27.92 57.55 17.44
N ASP A 744 28.48 57.73 16.23
CA ASP A 744 27.72 57.57 15.00
C ASP A 744 27.20 56.14 14.81
N ASP A 745 27.87 55.13 15.37
CA ASP A 745 27.51 53.72 15.26
C ASP A 745 26.45 53.27 16.28
N GLY A 746 26.31 53.98 17.41
CA GLY A 746 25.28 53.69 18.40
C GLY A 746 25.44 54.32 19.79
N ILE A 747 24.72 53.75 20.77
CA ILE A 747 24.76 54.16 22.19
C ILE A 747 25.16 52.99 23.08
N THR A 748 25.83 53.31 24.19
CA THR A 748 26.10 52.34 25.27
C THR A 748 25.52 52.87 26.58
N VAL A 749 24.76 52.01 27.27
CA VAL A 749 24.00 52.36 28.47
C VAL A 749 24.24 51.32 29.56
N ASP A 750 24.52 51.77 30.78
CA ASP A 750 24.42 50.95 31.97
C ASP A 750 23.00 51.03 32.52
N VAL A 751 22.39 49.89 32.77
CA VAL A 751 21.01 49.77 33.23
C VAL A 751 20.97 49.11 34.59
N THR A 752 20.34 49.77 35.56
CA THR A 752 20.11 49.21 36.90
C THR A 752 18.63 49.28 37.22
N VAL A 753 18.04 48.17 37.66
CA VAL A 753 16.63 48.13 38.06
C VAL A 753 16.51 47.68 39.51
N ALA A 754 15.88 48.53 40.33
CA ALA A 754 15.68 48.29 41.75
C ALA A 754 14.30 48.76 42.21
N ALA A 755 13.75 48.11 43.23
CA ALA A 755 12.68 48.70 44.02
C ALA A 755 13.25 49.87 44.85
N HIS A 756 12.40 50.83 45.22
CA HIS A 756 12.85 52.10 45.78
C HIS A 756 13.66 51.89 47.08
N GLY A 757 14.98 52.11 47.03
CA GLY A 757 15.88 52.00 48.18
C GLY A 757 16.49 50.60 48.44
N GLU A 758 16.31 49.66 47.52
CA GLU A 758 16.78 48.27 47.64
C GLU A 758 17.99 47.94 46.75
N VAL A 759 18.55 46.74 46.94
CA VAL A 759 19.64 46.20 46.11
C VAL A 759 19.14 45.99 44.67
N PRO A 760 19.96 46.22 43.62
CA PRO A 760 19.55 45.98 42.25
C PRO A 760 19.08 44.55 41.99
N SER A 761 17.89 44.42 41.44
CA SER A 761 17.29 43.15 41.01
C SER A 761 17.72 42.73 39.60
N LEU A 762 18.11 43.71 38.78
CA LEU A 762 18.66 43.50 37.45
C LEU A 762 19.74 44.56 37.23
N SER A 763 20.89 44.13 36.73
CA SER A 763 21.96 45.02 36.30
C SER A 763 22.47 44.59 34.94
N MET A 764 22.56 45.53 34.00
CA MET A 764 23.20 45.37 32.69
C MET A 764 24.33 46.38 32.59
N ARG A 765 25.56 45.90 32.43
CA ARG A 765 26.74 46.71 32.19
C ARG A 765 27.06 46.73 30.71
N SER A 766 27.33 47.93 30.20
CA SER A 766 27.72 48.18 28.81
C SER A 766 26.74 47.57 27.81
N LEU A 767 25.43 47.81 27.98
CA LEU A 767 24.42 47.44 26.98
C LEU A 767 24.60 48.37 25.77
N ARG A 768 25.19 47.84 24.72
CA ARG A 768 25.47 48.55 23.47
C ARG A 768 24.34 48.31 22.47
N TYR A 769 23.76 49.40 21.99
CA TYR A 769 22.89 49.41 20.82
C TYR A 769 23.68 49.85 19.59
N ARG A 770 23.27 49.34 18.44
CA ARG A 770 23.72 49.81 17.13
C ARG A 770 22.57 50.54 16.45
N ALA A 771 22.86 51.69 15.86
CA ALA A 771 21.91 52.40 15.01
C ALA A 771 21.75 51.66 13.67
N LEU A 772 20.51 51.53 13.20
CA LEU A 772 20.19 51.07 11.85
C LEU A 772 19.60 52.23 11.06
N ASP A 773 20.33 52.70 10.04
CA ASP A 773 19.84 53.74 9.15
C ASP A 773 19.00 53.13 8.02
N PHE A 774 17.68 53.30 8.10
CA PHE A 774 16.79 53.21 6.96
C PHE A 774 16.55 54.64 6.45
N GLY A 775 17.27 55.07 5.42
CA GLY A 775 17.12 56.41 4.86
C GLY A 775 15.67 56.71 4.45
N LEU A 776 15.02 57.61 5.19
CA LEU A 776 13.72 58.20 4.85
C LEU A 776 13.92 59.27 3.78
N ASP A 777 13.75 58.91 2.50
CA ASP A 777 13.58 59.88 1.42
C ASP A 777 12.16 59.79 0.86
N VAL A 778 11.23 60.45 1.56
CA VAL A 778 9.84 60.62 1.14
C VAL A 778 9.75 61.91 0.31
N GLY A 779 9.90 61.78 -1.01
CA GLY A 779 9.44 62.81 -1.96
C GLY A 779 10.40 63.15 -3.10
N ARG A 780 10.04 62.68 -4.30
CA ARG A 780 10.63 63.04 -5.62
C ARG A 780 12.10 62.65 -5.82
N ALA A 781 12.30 61.37 -6.14
CA ALA A 781 13.31 60.97 -7.10
C ALA A 781 12.59 60.31 -8.30
N GLN A 782 12.79 60.89 -9.49
CA GLN A 782 12.59 60.19 -10.75
C GLN A 782 13.31 58.83 -10.71
N PRO A 783 12.77 57.77 -11.34
CA PRO A 783 13.56 56.57 -11.54
C PRO A 783 14.85 56.96 -12.26
N PRO A 784 16.03 56.58 -11.77
CA PRO A 784 17.27 56.83 -12.48
C PRO A 784 17.12 56.19 -13.86
N ALA A 785 17.30 57.02 -14.88
CA ALA A 785 17.31 56.57 -16.25
C ALA A 785 18.44 55.54 -16.41
N SER A 786 18.02 54.31 -16.70
CA SER A 786 18.64 53.35 -17.61
C SER A 786 20.18 53.21 -17.58
N THR A 787 20.61 52.00 -17.16
CA THR A 787 21.85 51.23 -17.37
C THR A 787 22.58 50.94 -16.05
N GLY A 788 22.61 49.74 -15.45
CA GLY A 788 22.16 48.39 -15.84
C GLY A 788 21.92 47.51 -14.59
N PRO A 789 21.51 46.23 -14.77
CA PRO A 789 20.53 45.57 -13.92
C PRO A 789 21.13 44.49 -13.00
N VAL A 790 20.34 44.02 -12.03
CA VAL A 790 19.91 42.63 -11.71
C VAL A 790 20.70 41.40 -12.24
N GLU A 791 21.76 41.53 -13.05
CA GLU A 791 22.54 40.42 -13.63
C GLU A 791 23.36 39.61 -12.61
N ALA A 792 23.72 40.18 -11.44
CA ALA A 792 24.66 39.52 -10.53
C ALA A 792 24.13 38.24 -9.85
N TYR A 793 22.81 38.03 -9.80
CA TYR A 793 22.21 36.82 -9.23
C TYR A 793 21.70 35.82 -10.28
N CYS A 794 21.84 36.13 -11.58
CA CYS A 794 21.26 35.33 -12.66
C CYS A 794 22.28 34.92 -13.74
N ASP A 795 23.58 34.97 -13.46
CA ASP A 795 24.59 34.43 -14.37
C ASP A 795 24.77 32.92 -14.14
N ALA A 796 24.28 32.11 -15.09
CA ALA A 796 24.44 30.66 -15.06
C ALA A 796 25.91 30.22 -14.98
N THR A 797 26.86 31.06 -15.44
CA THR A 797 28.29 30.73 -15.39
C THR A 797 28.85 30.68 -13.96
N ASN A 798 28.18 31.27 -12.96
CA ASN A 798 28.64 31.30 -11.57
C ASN A 798 28.40 30.00 -10.78
N PHE A 799 27.54 29.10 -11.26
CA PHE A 799 27.27 27.81 -10.61
C PHE A 799 27.49 26.60 -11.52
N VAL A 800 27.79 26.81 -12.81
CA VAL A 800 28.18 25.74 -13.74
C VAL A 800 29.66 25.42 -13.56
N HIS A 801 29.92 24.24 -12.98
CA HIS A 801 31.26 23.72 -12.77
C HIS A 801 31.47 22.48 -13.65
N THR A 802 32.68 22.32 -14.17
CA THR A 802 33.17 21.05 -14.71
C THR A 802 34.12 20.42 -13.72
N ILE A 803 34.29 19.11 -13.81
CA ILE A 803 35.44 18.46 -13.19
C ILE A 803 36.64 18.78 -14.07
N ASP A 804 37.60 19.48 -13.49
CA ASP A 804 38.92 19.71 -14.07
C ASP A 804 39.94 18.85 -13.31
N TRP A 805 40.86 18.24 -14.04
CA TRP A 805 41.83 17.30 -13.47
C TRP A 805 43.14 18.04 -13.27
N GLN A 806 43.42 18.42 -12.03
CA GLN A 806 44.54 19.30 -11.70
C GLN A 806 45.68 18.51 -11.03
N PRO A 807 46.95 18.87 -11.27
CA PRO A 807 48.08 18.25 -10.59
C PRO A 807 47.89 18.25 -9.08
N GLN A 808 48.08 17.07 -8.46
CA GLN A 808 47.93 16.94 -7.01
C GLN A 808 49.04 17.74 -6.30
N THR A 809 48.71 18.92 -5.80
CA THR A 809 49.64 19.73 -4.99
C THR A 809 49.71 19.20 -3.58
N VAL A 810 50.91 18.80 -3.14
CA VAL A 810 51.18 18.53 -1.73
C VAL A 810 51.07 19.85 -0.96
N PRO A 811 50.24 19.98 0.09
CA PRO A 811 50.17 21.21 0.87
C PRO A 811 51.54 21.51 1.49
N ASP A 812 51.97 22.76 1.39
CA ASP A 812 53.20 23.25 2.00
C ASP A 812 53.18 22.99 3.52
N ALA A 813 54.31 22.60 4.10
CA ALA A 813 54.44 22.08 5.46
C ALA A 813 54.31 23.15 6.57
N THR A 814 53.33 24.06 6.48
CA THR A 814 53.18 25.21 7.40
C THR A 814 51.85 25.28 8.14
N HIS A 815 50.97 24.27 8.05
CA HIS A 815 49.80 24.17 8.93
C HIS A 815 50.17 23.49 10.28
N PRO A 816 50.07 24.19 11.43
CA PRO A 816 50.29 23.58 12.73
C PRO A 816 49.03 22.79 13.12
N GLY A 817 49.09 21.47 12.97
CA GLY A 817 48.00 20.55 13.31
C GLY A 817 48.01 19.21 12.56
N ALA A 818 48.83 19.06 11.52
CA ALA A 818 49.02 17.77 10.87
C ALA A 818 50.05 16.95 11.67
N GLU A 819 49.60 15.87 12.32
CA GLU A 819 50.50 14.83 12.80
C GLU A 819 51.39 14.37 11.65
N GLN A 820 52.67 14.65 11.80
CA GLN A 820 53.71 14.18 10.90
C GLN A 820 54.14 12.79 11.36
N VAL A 821 54.37 11.90 10.37
CA VAL A 821 55.11 10.61 10.42
C VAL A 821 54.22 9.37 10.67
N THR A 822 54.28 8.34 9.80
CA THR A 822 55.07 7.12 10.09
C THR A 822 55.44 6.29 8.86
N HIS A 823 56.76 6.01 8.81
CA HIS A 823 57.58 5.04 8.08
C HIS A 823 56.95 3.97 7.18
N PRO A 824 57.70 3.52 6.16
CA PRO A 824 57.29 2.40 5.31
C PRO A 824 56.98 1.14 6.12
N GLY A 825 55.90 0.46 5.73
CA GLY A 825 55.39 -0.77 6.35
C GLY A 825 55.15 -1.87 5.31
N PRO A 826 54.70 -3.05 5.72
CA PRO A 826 54.43 -4.15 4.80
C PRO A 826 53.30 -3.79 3.82
N VAL A 827 53.53 -4.05 2.53
CA VAL A 827 52.59 -3.81 1.43
C VAL A 827 52.21 -5.16 0.82
N ALA A 828 50.92 -5.47 0.74
CA ALA A 828 50.45 -6.62 -0.04
C ALA A 828 50.04 -6.13 -1.44
N ILE A 829 50.56 -6.75 -2.48
CA ILE A 829 50.20 -6.45 -3.87
C ILE A 829 49.41 -7.63 -4.42
N ILE A 830 48.21 -7.35 -4.92
CA ILE A 830 47.24 -8.33 -5.42
C ILE A 830 46.99 -8.00 -6.90
N GLY A 831 47.04 -9.01 -7.76
CA GLY A 831 46.93 -8.89 -9.22
C GLY A 831 48.24 -9.27 -9.92
N ASP A 832 48.12 -9.98 -11.05
CA ASP A 832 49.26 -10.64 -11.72
C ASP A 832 50.30 -9.64 -12.27
N ASP A 833 49.85 -8.47 -12.72
CA ASP A 833 50.71 -7.38 -13.22
C ASP A 833 51.42 -6.60 -12.09
N GLY A 834 51.07 -6.85 -10.83
CA GLY A 834 51.56 -6.09 -9.67
C GLY A 834 53.04 -6.33 -9.32
N ALA A 835 53.65 -7.40 -9.84
CA ALA A 835 55.05 -7.75 -9.55
C ALA A 835 56.05 -6.64 -9.98
N ALA A 836 55.70 -5.85 -11.00
CA ALA A 836 56.53 -4.72 -11.46
C ALA A 836 56.68 -3.60 -10.42
N LEU A 837 55.76 -3.49 -9.45
CA LEU A 837 55.80 -2.47 -8.40
C LEU A 837 56.78 -2.83 -7.27
N CYS A 838 57.16 -4.10 -7.12
CA CYS A 838 57.94 -4.57 -5.97
C CYS A 838 59.31 -3.89 -5.86
N GLU A 839 60.10 -3.91 -6.93
CA GLU A 839 61.47 -3.37 -6.93
C GLU A 839 61.48 -1.86 -6.60
N THR A 840 60.51 -1.13 -7.15
CA THR A 840 60.39 0.32 -6.93
C THR A 840 59.87 0.69 -5.54
N LEU A 841 58.94 -0.09 -4.97
CA LEU A 841 58.45 0.12 -3.61
C LEU A 841 59.50 -0.30 -2.56
N GLU A 842 60.29 -1.36 -2.82
CA GLU A 842 61.47 -1.72 -2.01
C GLU A 842 62.50 -0.59 -2.00
N GLY A 843 62.78 0.00 -3.17
CA GLY A 843 63.65 1.18 -3.29
C GLY A 843 63.17 2.41 -2.52
N ALA A 844 61.85 2.54 -2.32
CA ALA A 844 61.21 3.58 -1.50
C ALA A 844 61.10 3.20 -0.01
N GLY A 845 61.60 2.02 0.39
CA GLY A 845 61.69 1.55 1.77
C GLY A 845 60.54 0.65 2.24
N TYR A 846 59.54 0.35 1.39
CA TYR A 846 58.42 -0.56 1.71
C TYR A 846 58.84 -2.03 1.65
N GLN A 847 58.06 -2.92 2.28
CA GLN A 847 58.27 -4.38 2.23
C GLN A 847 57.12 -5.02 1.43
N PRO A 848 57.19 -5.07 0.09
CA PRO A 848 56.14 -5.64 -0.73
C PRO A 848 56.14 -7.17 -0.68
N ALA A 849 54.95 -7.75 -0.62
CA ALA A 849 54.72 -9.18 -0.78
C ALA A 849 53.66 -9.40 -1.86
N VAL A 850 54.03 -10.13 -2.92
CA VAL A 850 53.11 -10.54 -4.00
C VAL A 850 52.54 -11.90 -3.60
N MET A 851 51.50 -11.97 -2.76
CA MET A 851 50.63 -13.16 -2.51
C MET A 851 49.52 -12.85 -1.47
N SER A 852 48.42 -13.62 -1.49
CA SER A 852 47.28 -13.54 -0.55
C SER A 852 47.64 -13.68 0.94
N ASP A 853 48.71 -14.42 1.25
CA ASP A 853 49.11 -14.71 2.65
C ASP A 853 49.68 -13.47 3.37
N GLY A 854 50.14 -12.46 2.61
CA GLY A 854 50.66 -11.19 3.12
C GLY A 854 49.58 -10.19 3.55
N VAL A 855 48.32 -10.37 3.13
CA VAL A 855 47.22 -9.44 3.40
C VAL A 855 46.94 -9.29 4.90
N SER A 856 47.12 -10.38 5.66
CA SER A 856 46.87 -10.41 7.12
C SER A 856 47.81 -9.54 7.96
N GLN A 857 49.02 -9.26 7.45
CA GLN A 857 50.05 -8.46 8.14
C GLN A 857 50.34 -7.13 7.43
N ALA A 858 49.82 -6.93 6.21
CA ALA A 858 50.03 -5.71 5.44
C ALA A 858 49.34 -4.50 6.08
N ARG A 859 50.03 -3.36 6.05
CA ARG A 859 49.50 -2.03 6.39
C ARG A 859 48.88 -1.36 5.17
N TYR A 860 49.38 -1.67 3.98
CA TYR A 860 48.86 -1.18 2.72
C TYR A 860 48.54 -2.36 1.81
N VAL A 861 47.37 -2.37 1.20
CA VAL A 861 46.98 -3.38 0.22
C VAL A 861 46.74 -2.69 -1.11
N VAL A 862 47.48 -3.07 -2.13
CA VAL A 862 47.36 -2.53 -3.49
C VAL A 862 46.75 -3.61 -4.37
N TYR A 863 45.51 -3.39 -4.80
CA TYR A 863 44.81 -4.24 -5.75
C TYR A 863 44.98 -3.67 -7.16
N VAL A 864 45.69 -4.39 -8.02
CA VAL A 864 45.90 -4.08 -9.43
C VAL A 864 44.84 -4.83 -10.22
N ALA A 865 43.88 -4.10 -10.81
CA ALA A 865 42.79 -4.72 -11.55
C ALA A 865 43.30 -5.35 -12.86
N ASP A 866 42.87 -6.59 -13.12
CA ASP A 866 43.17 -7.30 -14.37
C ASP A 866 42.72 -6.48 -15.57
N SER A 867 43.57 -6.36 -16.59
CA SER A 867 43.21 -5.64 -17.82
C SER A 867 42.42 -6.51 -18.79
N ASP A 868 42.49 -7.84 -18.66
CA ASP A 868 41.89 -8.80 -19.58
C ASP A 868 41.25 -10.02 -18.86
N PRO A 869 40.31 -10.73 -19.53
CA PRO A 869 39.70 -11.93 -18.96
C PRO A 869 40.70 -13.06 -18.73
N ALA A 870 40.44 -13.89 -17.71
CA ALA A 870 41.29 -15.01 -17.32
C ALA A 870 41.32 -16.14 -18.37
N GLY A 871 40.37 -16.14 -19.32
CA GLY A 871 40.32 -17.10 -20.43
C GLY A 871 39.43 -16.61 -21.58
N ALA A 872 39.57 -17.23 -22.76
CA ALA A 872 38.86 -16.82 -23.98
C ALA A 872 37.33 -16.98 -23.93
N ASP A 873 36.81 -17.77 -22.98
CA ASP A 873 35.39 -18.07 -22.81
C ASP A 873 34.72 -17.25 -21.68
N GLU A 874 35.47 -16.42 -20.94
CA GLU A 874 34.92 -15.57 -19.87
C GLU A 874 34.24 -14.34 -20.48
N THR A 875 32.96 -14.13 -20.18
CA THR A 875 32.23 -12.94 -20.63
C THR A 875 32.60 -11.70 -19.80
N ASP A 876 32.36 -10.49 -20.32
CA ASP A 876 32.58 -9.25 -19.56
C ASP A 876 31.78 -9.20 -18.24
N VAL A 877 30.64 -9.90 -18.17
CA VAL A 877 29.83 -10.03 -16.95
C VAL A 877 30.48 -11.00 -15.96
N ASP A 878 30.96 -12.15 -16.43
CA ASP A 878 31.66 -13.12 -15.58
C ASP A 878 32.94 -12.51 -14.99
N PHE A 879 33.66 -11.72 -15.82
CA PHE A 879 34.80 -10.92 -15.39
C PHE A 879 34.43 -9.93 -14.28
N ALA A 880 33.37 -9.14 -14.47
CA ALA A 880 32.93 -8.17 -13.46
C ALA A 880 32.51 -8.85 -12.15
N VAL A 881 31.79 -9.99 -12.24
CA VAL A 881 31.38 -10.77 -11.06
C VAL A 881 32.59 -11.32 -10.30
N ARG A 882 33.59 -11.85 -11.01
CA ARG A 882 34.82 -12.38 -10.41
C ARG A 882 35.58 -11.28 -9.67
N ILE A 883 35.90 -10.18 -10.34
CA ILE A 883 36.65 -9.05 -9.77
C ILE A 883 35.87 -8.39 -8.63
N CYS A 884 34.54 -8.20 -8.75
CA CYS A 884 33.70 -7.76 -7.64
C CYS A 884 33.80 -8.70 -6.44
N THR A 885 33.79 -10.02 -6.67
CA THR A 885 33.84 -11.02 -5.60
C THR A 885 35.21 -10.99 -4.90
N GLU A 886 36.29 -10.83 -5.66
CA GLU A 886 37.66 -10.71 -5.13
C GLU A 886 37.82 -9.47 -4.23
N ILE A 887 37.44 -8.30 -4.72
CA ILE A 887 37.54 -7.05 -3.95
C ILE A 887 36.60 -7.07 -2.75
N THR A 888 35.36 -7.54 -2.89
CA THR A 888 34.43 -7.64 -1.75
C THR A 888 34.95 -8.62 -0.69
N GLY A 889 35.54 -9.74 -1.12
CA GLY A 889 36.21 -10.69 -0.23
C GLY A 889 37.38 -10.05 0.51
N LEU A 890 38.18 -9.24 -0.19
CA LEU A 890 39.29 -8.50 0.39
C LEU A 890 38.82 -7.47 1.42
N VAL A 891 37.80 -6.67 1.10
CA VAL A 891 37.20 -5.71 2.03
C VAL A 891 36.69 -6.42 3.29
N ARG A 892 35.99 -7.56 3.13
CA ARG A 892 35.53 -8.36 4.26
C ARG A 892 36.70 -8.82 5.14
N THR A 893 37.75 -9.38 4.54
CA THR A 893 38.94 -9.83 5.27
C THR A 893 39.65 -8.69 6.00
N LEU A 894 39.68 -7.49 5.41
CA LEU A 894 40.30 -6.32 6.04
C LEU A 894 39.42 -5.73 7.16
N ALA A 895 38.10 -5.71 6.99
CA ALA A 895 37.14 -5.23 7.99
C ALA A 895 37.08 -6.13 9.23
N GLU A 896 37.36 -7.42 9.10
CA GLU A 896 37.41 -8.39 10.20
C GLU A 896 38.72 -8.32 11.02
N ARG A 897 39.67 -7.44 10.67
CA ARG A 897 40.95 -7.28 11.39
C ARG A 897 40.77 -6.52 12.70
N ASP A 898 41.69 -6.79 13.63
CA ASP A 898 41.80 -6.08 14.89
C ASP A 898 41.99 -4.57 14.66
N ALA A 899 41.26 -3.73 15.40
CA ALA A 899 41.28 -2.28 15.26
C ALA A 899 42.70 -1.69 15.49
N ASP A 900 43.55 -2.41 16.23
CA ASP A 900 44.95 -2.05 16.48
C ASP A 900 45.89 -2.35 15.30
N LYS A 901 45.39 -2.92 14.19
CA LYS A 901 46.15 -3.25 12.97
C LYS A 901 45.49 -2.65 11.72
N PRO A 902 45.51 -1.32 11.56
CA PRO A 902 44.85 -0.64 10.45
C PRO A 902 45.49 -0.99 9.11
N ALA A 903 44.65 -1.08 8.07
CA ALA A 903 45.08 -1.31 6.70
C ALA A 903 44.35 -0.39 5.72
N ALA A 904 45.09 0.15 4.74
CA ALA A 904 44.51 0.98 3.69
C ALA A 904 44.53 0.23 2.35
N LEU A 905 43.35 0.13 1.72
CA LEU A 905 43.13 -0.48 0.41
C LEU A 905 43.25 0.56 -0.71
N TRP A 906 44.14 0.30 -1.65
CA TRP A 906 44.34 1.06 -2.87
C TRP A 906 43.96 0.22 -4.08
N ILE A 907 43.16 0.78 -4.99
CA ILE A 907 42.73 0.12 -6.22
C ILE A 907 43.39 0.82 -7.41
N LEU A 908 44.03 0.05 -8.29
CA LEU A 908 44.61 0.56 -9.54
C LEU A 908 43.78 0.08 -10.71
N THR A 909 43.28 1.02 -11.52
CA THR A 909 42.60 0.75 -12.80
C THR A 909 43.41 1.31 -13.97
N ARG A 910 43.07 0.96 -15.21
CA ARG A 910 43.73 1.45 -16.42
C ARG A 910 42.72 1.96 -17.45
N GLY A 911 42.93 3.19 -17.90
CA GLY A 911 42.22 3.82 -19.02
C GLY A 911 40.72 4.04 -18.81
N VAL A 912 40.21 3.84 -17.59
CA VAL A 912 38.77 3.98 -17.27
C VAL A 912 38.31 5.42 -17.50
N HIS A 913 39.16 6.40 -17.16
CA HIS A 913 38.85 7.83 -17.30
C HIS A 913 38.60 8.25 -18.75
N GLU A 914 39.40 7.79 -19.73
CA GLU A 914 39.19 8.15 -21.14
C GLU A 914 38.15 7.25 -21.83
N SER A 915 37.92 6.04 -21.31
CA SER A 915 36.96 5.08 -21.86
C SER A 915 37.22 4.73 -23.34
N VAL A 916 38.49 4.69 -23.75
CA VAL A 916 38.89 4.51 -25.16
C VAL A 916 39.16 3.06 -25.58
N ALA A 917 39.08 2.10 -24.65
CA ALA A 917 39.36 0.68 -24.91
C ALA A 917 38.36 -0.28 -24.23
N PRO A 918 38.16 -1.49 -24.75
CA PRO A 918 37.29 -2.50 -24.12
C PRO A 918 37.68 -2.84 -22.67
N SER A 919 38.99 -2.88 -22.35
CA SER A 919 39.50 -3.11 -20.99
C SER A 919 39.09 -2.01 -20.02
N ALA A 920 39.05 -0.75 -20.47
CA ALA A 920 38.58 0.38 -19.68
C ALA A 920 37.09 0.27 -19.31
N LEU A 921 36.25 -0.20 -20.24
CA LEU A 921 34.85 -0.46 -19.95
C LEU A 921 34.70 -1.59 -18.93
N ARG A 922 35.47 -2.67 -19.07
CA ARG A 922 35.46 -3.81 -18.14
C ARG A 922 35.83 -3.42 -16.72
N GLN A 923 36.75 -2.48 -16.52
CA GLN A 923 37.14 -2.01 -15.18
C GLN A 923 36.26 -0.87 -14.63
N SER A 924 35.39 -0.27 -15.43
CA SER A 924 34.65 0.95 -15.06
C SER A 924 33.77 0.82 -13.81
N PHE A 925 33.23 -0.37 -13.54
CA PHE A 925 32.41 -0.60 -12.34
C PHE A 925 33.21 -0.42 -11.04
N LEU A 926 34.54 -0.54 -11.08
CA LEU A 926 35.42 -0.36 -9.93
C LEU A 926 35.43 1.06 -9.41
N TRP A 927 35.22 2.06 -10.26
CA TRP A 927 35.06 3.45 -9.83
C TRP A 927 33.80 3.64 -8.97
N GLY A 928 32.72 2.95 -9.33
CA GLY A 928 31.49 2.92 -8.52
C GLY A 928 31.68 2.16 -7.21
N LEU A 929 32.29 0.97 -7.27
CA LEU A 929 32.57 0.15 -6.10
C LEU A 929 33.50 0.85 -5.09
N ALA A 930 34.53 1.54 -5.59
CA ALA A 930 35.44 2.35 -4.80
C ALA A 930 34.72 3.46 -4.02
N GLY A 931 33.74 4.13 -4.64
CA GLY A 931 32.90 5.12 -3.97
C GLY A 931 32.07 4.53 -2.82
N VAL A 932 31.57 3.30 -2.97
CA VAL A 932 30.85 2.58 -1.91
C VAL A 932 31.79 2.21 -0.77
N ILE A 933 32.97 1.67 -1.06
CA ILE A 933 33.98 1.32 -0.04
C ILE A 933 34.38 2.57 0.76
N ALA A 934 34.62 3.70 0.10
CA ALA A 934 34.97 4.96 0.76
C ALA A 934 33.86 5.49 1.69
N ALA A 935 32.60 5.20 1.39
CA ALA A 935 31.45 5.65 2.17
C ALA A 935 31.09 4.71 3.33
N GLU A 936 31.17 3.40 3.12
CA GLU A 936 30.78 2.38 4.11
C GLU A 936 31.93 1.96 5.03
N HIS A 937 33.17 1.97 4.51
CA HIS A 937 34.40 1.59 5.22
C HIS A 937 35.50 2.66 5.11
N PRO A 938 35.26 3.89 5.60
CA PRO A 938 36.23 4.99 5.51
C PRO A 938 37.57 4.69 6.20
N GLU A 939 37.58 3.78 7.17
CA GLU A 939 38.78 3.31 7.88
C GLU A 939 39.70 2.43 7.02
N LEU A 940 39.16 1.78 5.98
CA LEU A 940 39.91 0.93 5.06
C LEU A 940 40.32 1.66 3.78
N TRP A 941 39.79 2.86 3.56
CA TRP A 941 39.92 3.55 2.29
C TRP A 941 41.31 4.19 2.12
N GLY A 942 42.10 3.66 1.18
CA GLY A 942 43.37 4.23 0.73
C GLY A 942 43.18 5.16 -0.48
N GLY A 943 42.54 4.69 -1.54
CA GLY A 943 42.32 5.48 -2.76
C GLY A 943 42.09 4.61 -4.00
N LEU A 944 41.68 5.24 -5.10
CA LEU A 944 41.73 4.62 -6.44
C LEU A 944 42.56 5.50 -7.36
N VAL A 945 43.48 4.89 -8.11
CA VAL A 945 44.29 5.57 -9.14
C VAL A 945 44.07 4.90 -10.48
N ASP A 946 43.58 5.66 -11.45
CA ASP A 946 43.45 5.20 -12.83
C ASP A 946 44.65 5.62 -13.66
N LEU A 947 45.39 4.64 -14.18
CA LEU A 947 46.60 4.84 -14.99
C LEU A 947 46.23 4.99 -16.46
N ALA A 948 47.09 5.62 -17.27
CA ALA A 948 46.89 5.58 -18.71
C ALA A 948 47.04 4.14 -19.23
N ILE A 949 46.40 3.81 -20.36
CA ILE A 949 46.41 2.43 -20.87
C ILE A 949 47.81 1.89 -21.18
N ASN A 950 48.75 2.79 -21.51
CA ASN A 950 50.15 2.47 -21.83
C ASN A 950 51.13 2.83 -20.69
N ASP A 951 50.64 3.21 -19.50
CA ASP A 951 51.52 3.52 -18.37
C ASP A 951 52.23 2.24 -17.89
N ASP A 952 53.54 2.37 -17.67
CA ASP A 952 54.35 1.33 -17.06
C ASP A 952 54.17 1.34 -15.53
N LEU A 953 53.75 0.20 -14.97
CA LEU A 953 53.53 0.06 -13.52
C LEU A 953 54.82 0.25 -12.71
N GLY A 954 55.97 -0.21 -13.22
CA GLY A 954 57.26 -0.01 -12.56
C GLY A 954 57.61 1.48 -12.45
N GLU A 955 57.38 2.26 -13.50
CA GLU A 955 57.60 3.72 -13.48
C GLU A 955 56.64 4.47 -12.54
N PHE A 956 55.49 3.88 -12.19
CA PHE A 956 54.53 4.45 -11.24
C PHE A 956 54.92 4.25 -9.77
N GLY A 957 55.74 3.25 -9.46
CA GLY A 957 56.09 2.87 -8.09
C GLY A 957 56.53 4.01 -7.16
N PRO A 958 57.42 4.94 -7.58
CA PRO A 958 57.80 6.09 -6.76
C PRO A 958 56.64 7.03 -6.43
N ALA A 959 55.75 7.30 -7.39
CA ALA A 959 54.56 8.12 -7.16
C ALA A 959 53.54 7.39 -6.27
N LEU A 960 53.38 6.08 -6.44
CA LEU A 960 52.55 5.26 -5.56
C LEU A 960 53.08 5.28 -4.11
N ALA A 961 54.39 5.19 -3.91
CA ALA A 961 55.00 5.27 -2.58
C ALA A 961 54.64 6.58 -1.84
N GLU A 962 54.64 7.72 -2.55
CA GLU A 962 54.21 9.00 -1.99
C GLU A 962 52.71 9.01 -1.64
N LEU A 963 51.88 8.37 -2.45
CA LEU A 963 50.44 8.26 -2.23
C LEU A 963 50.10 7.34 -1.05
N LEU A 964 50.77 6.20 -0.90
CA LEU A 964 50.51 5.24 0.20
C LEU A 964 50.62 5.89 1.58
N ALA A 965 51.46 6.91 1.73
CA ALA A 965 51.61 7.64 2.99
C ALA A 965 50.38 8.49 3.38
N LYS A 966 49.45 8.76 2.44
CA LYS A 966 48.28 9.63 2.66
C LYS A 966 47.06 9.14 1.89
N PRO A 967 45.97 8.68 2.55
CA PRO A 967 44.77 8.25 1.86
C PRO A 967 44.18 9.40 1.03
N SER A 968 43.76 9.09 -0.19
CA SER A 968 43.12 10.05 -1.09
C SER A 968 41.65 10.25 -0.73
N LYS A 969 41.19 11.50 -0.73
CA LYS A 969 39.76 11.82 -0.54
C LYS A 969 38.93 11.69 -1.83
N SER A 970 39.56 11.38 -2.95
CA SER A 970 38.95 11.29 -4.27
C SER A 970 39.64 10.24 -5.14
N ILE A 971 38.97 9.85 -6.23
CA ILE A 971 39.59 9.04 -7.30
C ILE A 971 40.65 9.90 -8.00
N LEU A 972 41.84 9.37 -8.20
CA LEU A 972 42.98 10.02 -8.86
C LEU A 972 43.18 9.44 -10.26
N VAL A 973 43.78 10.20 -11.16
CA VAL A 973 44.22 9.71 -12.49
C VAL A 973 45.69 10.04 -12.71
N ARG A 974 46.45 9.18 -13.38
CA ARG A 974 47.84 9.45 -13.76
C ARG A 974 47.96 9.63 -15.26
N ARG A 975 48.39 10.80 -15.72
CA ARG A 975 48.57 11.10 -17.16
C ARG A 975 49.90 11.80 -17.38
N ASP A 976 50.60 11.42 -18.44
CA ASP A 976 51.92 11.95 -18.82
C ASP A 976 52.91 12.01 -17.63
N GLY A 977 52.89 10.99 -16.77
CA GLY A 977 53.76 10.92 -15.60
C GLY A 977 53.33 11.74 -14.38
N VAL A 978 52.17 12.43 -14.42
CA VAL A 978 51.66 13.30 -13.36
C VAL A 978 50.38 12.72 -12.75
N VAL A 979 50.25 12.74 -11.42
CA VAL A 979 49.01 12.38 -10.72
C VAL A 979 48.11 13.61 -10.61
N LEU A 980 46.87 13.47 -11.10
CA LEU A 980 45.86 14.50 -11.14
C LEU A 980 44.70 14.12 -10.21
N ALA A 981 44.15 15.11 -9.51
CA ALA A 981 42.95 14.98 -8.68
C ALA A 981 41.78 15.78 -9.29
N PRO A 982 40.53 15.32 -9.11
CA PRO A 982 39.37 16.03 -9.61
C PRO A 982 39.13 17.27 -8.75
N ALA A 983 39.08 18.44 -9.41
CA ALA A 983 38.72 19.71 -8.82
C ALA A 983 37.50 20.28 -9.54
N LEU A 984 36.61 20.93 -8.80
CA LEU A 984 35.52 21.68 -9.43
C LEU A 984 36.10 22.98 -9.98
N ALA A 985 36.10 23.14 -11.30
CA ALA A 985 36.48 24.38 -11.97
C ALA A 985 35.26 25.03 -12.63
N PRO A 986 35.13 26.37 -12.57
CA PRO A 986 34.09 27.07 -13.29
C PRO A 986 34.27 26.86 -14.81
N VAL A 987 33.19 26.57 -15.52
CA VAL A 987 33.22 26.45 -16.98
C VAL A 987 33.46 27.84 -17.58
N ARG A 988 34.58 28.02 -18.28
CA ARG A 988 34.94 29.28 -18.95
C ARG A 988 34.83 29.10 -20.46
N GLY A 989 34.01 29.91 -21.12
CA GLY A 989 33.84 29.91 -22.58
C GLY A 989 32.56 30.63 -23.00
N GLU A 990 32.46 30.99 -24.29
CA GLU A 990 31.20 31.55 -24.80
C GLU A 990 30.13 30.45 -24.93
N PRO A 991 28.86 30.75 -24.61
CA PRO A 991 27.77 29.79 -24.77
C PRO A 991 27.67 29.31 -26.21
N ALA A 992 27.69 27.98 -26.43
CA ALA A 992 27.50 27.43 -27.77
C ALA A 992 26.09 27.71 -28.34
N ARG A 993 25.10 27.96 -27.47
CA ARG A 993 23.73 28.34 -27.78
C ARG A 993 23.15 29.17 -26.64
N ASN A 994 22.45 30.26 -26.97
CA ASN A 994 21.65 31.01 -26.00
C ASN A 994 20.32 30.29 -25.77
N LEU A 995 20.00 29.98 -24.51
CA LEU A 995 18.72 29.37 -24.14
C LEU A 995 17.63 30.47 -24.17
N GLN A 996 16.61 30.28 -25.01
CA GLN A 996 15.43 31.15 -25.03
C GLN A 996 14.24 30.41 -24.43
N CYS A 997 13.84 30.79 -23.22
CA CYS A 997 12.66 30.26 -22.56
C CYS A 997 11.40 30.92 -23.14
N ARG A 998 10.61 30.14 -23.87
CA ARG A 998 9.28 30.55 -24.36
C ARG A 998 8.19 30.32 -23.29
N PRO A 999 7.24 31.27 -23.12
CA PRO A 999 6.17 31.18 -22.12
C PRO A 999 5.10 30.12 -22.44
N ASP A 1000 5.02 29.65 -23.68
CA ASP A 1000 4.08 28.62 -24.15
C ASP A 1000 4.64 27.18 -24.08
N ALA A 1001 5.84 27.01 -23.51
CA ALA A 1001 6.53 25.73 -23.44
C ALA A 1001 6.75 25.26 -21.99
N ALA A 1002 6.72 23.95 -21.80
CA ALA A 1002 7.03 23.32 -20.52
C ALA A 1002 8.51 22.89 -20.47
N TYR A 1003 9.22 23.27 -19.41
CA TYR A 1003 10.61 22.89 -19.17
C TYR A 1003 10.70 21.93 -17.98
N LEU A 1004 11.38 20.80 -18.17
CA LEU A 1004 11.62 19.83 -17.09
C LEU A 1004 12.95 20.13 -16.42
N ILE A 1005 12.92 20.53 -15.14
CA ILE A 1005 14.11 20.69 -14.30
C ILE A 1005 14.25 19.45 -13.41
N THR A 1006 15.17 18.56 -13.75
CA THR A 1006 15.46 17.36 -12.96
C THR A 1006 16.17 17.74 -11.67
N GLY A 1007 15.64 17.34 -10.51
CA GLY A 1007 16.17 17.74 -9.19
C GLY A 1007 15.71 19.12 -8.70
N GLY A 1008 14.60 19.65 -9.25
CA GLY A 1008 14.09 21.01 -9.03
C GLY A 1008 13.85 21.45 -7.58
N LEU A 1009 13.77 20.53 -6.61
CA LEU A 1009 13.66 20.84 -5.17
C LEU A 1009 15.00 20.91 -4.44
N GLY A 1010 16.11 20.56 -5.10
CA GLY A 1010 17.46 20.75 -4.60
C GLY A 1010 17.96 22.18 -4.84
N ALA A 1011 18.97 22.62 -4.09
CA ALA A 1011 19.49 23.99 -4.14
C ALA A 1011 19.85 24.46 -5.58
N LEU A 1012 20.49 23.59 -6.38
CA LEU A 1012 20.83 23.89 -7.78
C LEU A 1012 19.60 23.90 -8.71
N GLY A 1013 18.61 23.05 -8.46
CA GLY A 1013 17.36 23.01 -9.23
C GLY A 1013 16.53 24.28 -9.03
N LEU A 1014 16.52 24.82 -7.81
CA LEU A 1014 15.86 26.09 -7.49
C LEU A 1014 16.57 27.28 -8.14
N GLN A 1015 17.92 27.32 -8.10
CA GLN A 1015 18.69 28.37 -8.79
C GLN A 1015 18.46 28.32 -10.30
N MET A 1016 18.42 27.12 -10.91
CA MET A 1016 18.10 26.97 -12.33
C MET A 1016 16.67 27.42 -12.67
N ALA A 1017 15.70 27.16 -11.79
CA ALA A 1017 14.32 27.64 -11.95
C ALA A 1017 14.25 29.17 -11.88
N MET A 1018 15.02 29.81 -10.99
CA MET A 1018 15.09 31.28 -10.89
C MET A 1018 15.73 31.92 -12.12
N VAL A 1019 16.76 31.30 -12.70
CA VAL A 1019 17.36 31.77 -13.97
C VAL A 1019 16.39 31.61 -15.15
N ALA A 1020 15.63 30.50 -15.19
CA ALA A 1020 14.59 30.31 -16.20
C ALA A 1020 13.43 31.31 -16.06
N ASP A 1021 13.07 31.68 -14.84
CA ASP A 1021 12.04 32.67 -14.52
C ASP A 1021 12.50 34.10 -14.88
N ALA A 1022 13.75 34.46 -14.56
CA ALA A 1022 14.35 35.72 -14.99
C ALA A 1022 14.39 35.88 -16.52
N ALA A 1023 14.69 34.80 -17.26
CA ALA A 1023 14.66 34.79 -18.73
C ALA A 1023 13.24 34.94 -19.32
N LEU A 1024 12.19 34.66 -18.54
CA LEU A 1024 10.79 34.89 -18.92
C LEU A 1024 10.33 36.33 -18.60
N ILE A 1025 10.95 36.99 -17.62
CA ILE A 1025 10.63 38.36 -17.20
C ILE A 1025 11.10 39.40 -18.22
N ASP A 1026 12.19 39.16 -18.96
CA ASP A 1026 12.65 40.05 -20.05
C ASP A 1026 11.67 40.16 -21.25
N TRP A 1027 10.55 39.43 -21.22
CA TRP A 1027 9.46 39.50 -22.21
C TRP A 1027 8.18 40.23 -21.73
N CYS A 1028 8.05 40.51 -20.43
CA CYS A 1028 6.91 41.25 -19.84
C CYS A 1028 7.25 42.72 -19.66
#